data_AF-A0A419FCT3-F1
#
_entry.id   AF-A0A419FCT3-F1
#
_cell.length_a   1.000
_cell.length_b   1.000
_cell.length_c   1.000
_cell.angle_alpha   90.00
_cell.angle_beta   90.00
_cell.angle_gamma   90.00
#
_symmetry.space_group_name_H-M   'P 1'
#
loop_
_entity.id
_entity.type
_entity.pdbx_description
1 polymer ?
#
loop_
_entity_poly.entity_id
_entity_poly.type
_entity_poly.pdbx_seq_one_letter_code
_entity_poly.pdbx_strand_id
1 'polypeptide(L)'
;MNHTLTRWTFVILAALALALPAAAKPKPEAGKEADPGRQTQGNPSADQQMLMTVSNVWSAVSNFANYGDANSVLPSGQWPAGSGNNYVWEGRFWVGALVQGKKRVSHADYGDYEFHPADDDPFYLGPGKSIQDSRVIYDDLAATTTHTPLGIRVLQRTLSWSMPEYDDFHAFEYEIINTGLIGTLSNFYATWVFDNDVATLDVVEANIDDNVDYDGWDGDDTQTDEVDWVDPMDLDGDGLDGYDEWGLPYGWTNADNPNADPNQIEPDGVFDEYQIFLNPDGPVILGQAGDKAGQPLTDADGNELHGWLISRNMSIIYDGDNNAVQGNDTGERSLPIPCDGWTGGRLLYTPRAPYFTTPEDTLPRPFAHQWWNWNSDPGNDDEKFEYMSATHPAGMGYNFIPNAREIGAPTFDYRWLTSSGPFTLPAGDTLRVVYAHCIGQGLKGLRAAADQAMIAYYSGSQTSSPAQPSAFNEDLHWVLPVPPPIPNLNYTGMSGGVRLAWDNHAEYEIDPLLGYSDFEGYKVYRAPYAPTNWQMIAAFDNLPDSAVYVINTEGDTLNPGAPEDLPDVTHAFTDTGGVFLGEVYEQPVNSVPYYYVVVAYDSYKPANPEEGLPEFMPQESAKSNYLKDPSSGAPMPVYPIGFAEDVSTSGVENVKVVPNPYRGTNPLESRYENTVTFINLPPACKITILTLAGDIVDTIDHTDGTNAERWDLLSKNTQSVVSGLYIFVVETESDKKIGKFVIAR
;
A
#
# COMPACT_ATOMS: atom_id res chain seq x y z
N MET A 1 15.19 64.75 17.25
CA MET A 1 16.56 64.90 17.77
C MET A 1 17.24 63.56 17.58
N ASN A 2 17.92 63.35 16.45
CA ASN A 2 19.36 63.56 16.22
C ASN A 2 20.28 62.66 17.05
N HIS A 3 20.87 61.68 16.32
CA HIS A 3 22.24 61.13 16.37
C HIS A 3 22.73 60.51 17.70
N THR A 4 23.45 59.38 17.75
CA THR A 4 24.70 59.07 17.02
C THR A 4 25.04 57.57 17.07
N LEU A 5 25.52 57.05 15.92
CA LEU A 5 26.33 55.84 15.78
C LEU A 5 27.68 55.95 16.52
N THR A 6 28.25 54.79 16.90
CA THR A 6 29.69 54.53 16.69
C THR A 6 29.97 53.04 16.41
N ARG A 7 30.62 52.81 15.26
CA ARG A 7 31.17 51.55 14.71
C ARG A 7 32.53 51.23 15.35
N TRP A 8 32.89 49.93 15.44
CA TRP A 8 34.21 49.33 15.10
C TRP A 8 34.03 47.79 14.99
N THR A 9 33.84 47.21 13.79
CA THR A 9 34.84 46.61 12.85
C THR A 9 35.31 45.18 13.16
N PHE A 10 34.61 44.20 12.56
CA PHE A 10 35.09 43.12 11.68
C PHE A 10 36.32 42.24 12.03
N VAL A 11 36.08 40.91 12.11
CA VAL A 11 36.82 39.87 11.36
C VAL A 11 35.83 38.81 10.87
N ILE A 12 35.88 38.53 9.57
CA ILE A 12 35.14 37.52 8.79
C ILE A 12 35.92 36.19 8.85
N LEU A 13 35.20 35.07 8.95
CA LEU A 13 35.56 33.84 8.22
C LEU A 13 34.29 33.05 7.90
N ALA A 14 34.22 32.66 6.63
CA ALA A 14 33.05 32.18 5.92
C ALA A 14 32.79 30.68 6.17
N ALA A 15 31.50 30.33 6.21
CA ALA A 15 31.00 29.06 5.71
C ALA A 15 29.74 29.36 4.88
N LEU A 16 29.78 28.95 3.61
CA LEU A 16 28.74 29.14 2.61
C LEU A 16 27.42 28.50 3.08
N ALA A 17 26.40 29.32 3.33
CA ALA A 17 25.02 28.91 3.17
C ALA A 17 24.64 29.15 1.69
N LEU A 18 24.62 28.09 0.89
CA LEU A 18 23.86 28.10 -0.36
C LEU A 18 22.39 27.97 0.03
N ALA A 19 21.75 29.12 0.27
CA ALA A 19 20.31 29.24 0.16
C ALA A 19 19.96 29.04 -1.32
N LEU A 20 19.56 27.82 -1.68
CA LEU A 20 18.77 27.63 -2.88
C LEU A 20 17.44 28.37 -2.65
N PRO A 21 16.99 29.21 -3.59
CA PRO A 21 15.61 29.66 -3.52
C PRO A 21 14.75 28.40 -3.69
N ALA A 22 13.99 28.05 -2.66
CA ALA A 22 12.77 27.31 -2.89
C ALA A 22 11.98 28.16 -3.88
N ALA A 23 12.00 27.78 -5.15
CA ALA A 23 11.00 28.25 -6.08
C ALA A 23 9.69 27.80 -5.44
N ALA A 24 8.97 28.74 -4.82
CA ALA A 24 7.59 28.53 -4.49
C ALA A 24 6.93 28.12 -5.81
N LYS A 25 6.64 26.83 -5.96
CA LYS A 25 5.75 26.37 -7.02
C LYS A 25 4.48 27.19 -6.82
N PRO A 26 3.95 27.84 -7.88
CA PRO A 26 2.68 28.52 -7.73
C PRO A 26 1.67 27.51 -7.19
N LYS A 27 0.95 27.88 -6.11
CA LYS A 27 -0.34 27.23 -5.81
C LYS A 27 -1.10 27.18 -7.14
N PRO A 28 -1.74 26.06 -7.49
CA PRO A 28 -2.66 26.08 -8.62
C PRO A 28 -3.61 27.26 -8.40
N GLU A 29 -3.68 28.19 -9.35
CA GLU A 29 -4.79 29.13 -9.36
C GLU A 29 -6.05 28.26 -9.49
N ALA A 30 -6.75 28.05 -8.37
CA ALA A 30 -8.09 27.52 -8.39
C ALA A 30 -8.89 28.40 -9.36
N GLY A 31 -9.19 27.89 -10.56
CA GLY A 31 -9.97 28.63 -11.56
C GLY A 31 -9.43 28.69 -12.99
N LYS A 32 -8.37 27.99 -13.37
CA LYS A 32 -8.17 27.61 -14.79
C LYS A 32 -8.31 26.10 -14.94
N GLU A 33 -9.53 25.65 -15.18
CA GLU A 33 -9.75 24.34 -15.79
C GLU A 33 -8.91 24.27 -17.07
N ALA A 34 -8.17 23.17 -17.25
CA ALA A 34 -7.41 22.93 -18.47
C ALA A 34 -8.38 22.96 -19.64
N ASP A 35 -8.05 23.66 -20.73
CA ASP A 35 -8.89 23.68 -21.93
C ASP A 35 -8.85 22.28 -22.58
N PRO A 36 -9.93 21.48 -22.51
CA PRO A 36 -9.92 20.11 -22.99
C PRO A 36 -9.69 20.04 -24.51
N GLY A 37 -9.98 21.12 -25.24
CA GLY A 37 -9.80 21.22 -26.69
C GLY A 37 -8.41 21.70 -27.13
N ARG A 38 -7.51 22.01 -26.18
CA ARG A 38 -6.19 22.53 -26.52
C ARG A 38 -5.28 21.41 -27.03
N GLN A 39 -4.83 21.56 -28.28
CA GLN A 39 -3.81 20.71 -28.88
C GLN A 39 -2.43 21.33 -28.66
N THR A 40 -1.66 20.74 -27.74
CA THR A 40 -0.24 21.01 -27.55
C THR A 40 0.54 19.76 -27.93
N GLN A 41 1.74 19.88 -28.47
CA GLN A 41 2.55 18.70 -28.73
C GLN A 41 3.28 18.32 -27.44
N GLY A 42 3.02 17.14 -26.89
CA GLY A 42 3.71 16.66 -25.70
C GLY A 42 5.25 16.66 -25.85
N ASN A 43 5.95 16.85 -24.73
CA ASN A 43 7.41 16.99 -24.71
C ASN A 43 8.10 15.87 -23.92
N PRO A 44 8.77 14.90 -24.59
CA PRO A 44 9.47 13.80 -23.92
C PRO A 44 10.56 14.25 -22.93
N SER A 45 11.13 15.45 -23.12
CA SER A 45 12.13 15.98 -22.17
C SER A 45 11.53 16.47 -20.85
N ALA A 46 10.19 16.47 -20.74
CA ALA A 46 9.45 16.83 -19.55
C ALA A 46 8.85 15.61 -18.82
N ASP A 47 9.10 14.39 -19.32
CA ASP A 47 8.66 13.14 -18.69
C ASP A 47 9.19 13.07 -17.25
N GLN A 48 8.27 12.96 -16.29
CA GLN A 48 8.56 12.99 -14.86
C GLN A 48 7.62 12.04 -14.10
N GLN A 49 8.12 11.56 -12.96
CA GLN A 49 7.34 10.77 -11.99
C GLN A 49 7.12 11.57 -10.71
N MET A 50 5.99 11.30 -10.07
CA MET A 50 5.60 11.74 -8.73
C MET A 50 5.44 10.51 -7.84
N LEU A 51 5.58 10.70 -6.53
CA LEU A 51 5.50 9.59 -5.58
C LEU A 51 4.23 9.71 -4.73
N MET A 52 3.40 8.67 -4.79
CA MET A 52 2.25 8.49 -3.90
C MET A 52 2.74 7.75 -2.64
N THR A 53 2.61 8.36 -1.46
CA THR A 53 3.18 7.84 -0.19
C THR A 53 2.26 7.97 1.02
N VAL A 54 0.99 8.34 0.80
CA VAL A 54 0.04 8.54 1.89
C VAL A 54 -0.61 7.23 2.34
N SER A 55 -0.88 6.32 1.41
CA SER A 55 -1.47 5.02 1.66
C SER A 55 -0.45 3.96 2.08
N ASN A 56 -0.92 2.74 2.34
CA ASN A 56 -0.11 1.55 2.59
C ASN A 56 0.48 0.94 1.30
N VAL A 57 0.14 1.51 0.13
CA VAL A 57 0.75 1.19 -1.17
C VAL A 57 1.58 2.38 -1.64
N TRP A 58 2.90 2.30 -1.56
CA TRP A 58 3.78 3.36 -2.08
C TRP A 58 4.13 3.10 -3.54
N SER A 59 3.81 4.05 -4.43
CA SER A 59 4.07 3.85 -5.86
C SER A 59 4.36 5.15 -6.60
N ALA A 60 5.27 5.07 -7.57
CA ALA A 60 5.48 6.12 -8.54
C ALA A 60 4.31 6.20 -9.54
N VAL A 61 3.93 7.41 -9.91
CA VAL A 61 2.95 7.70 -10.97
C VAL A 61 3.53 8.76 -11.88
N SER A 62 3.33 8.62 -13.19
CA SER A 62 3.97 9.50 -14.16
C SER A 62 3.01 10.45 -14.87
N ASN A 63 3.57 11.47 -15.50
CA ASN A 63 2.86 12.32 -16.47
C ASN A 63 3.04 11.82 -17.93
N PHE A 64 3.29 10.52 -18.11
CA PHE A 64 3.47 9.86 -19.42
C PHE A 64 2.85 8.45 -19.44
N ALA A 65 1.70 8.27 -18.78
CA ALA A 65 0.90 7.03 -18.78
C ALA A 65 1.59 5.78 -18.17
N ASN A 66 2.52 5.99 -17.23
CA ASN A 66 3.29 4.93 -16.56
C ASN A 66 3.02 4.92 -15.04
N TYR A 67 2.99 3.72 -14.46
CA TYR A 67 2.83 3.45 -13.03
C TYR A 67 3.98 2.57 -12.55
N GLY A 68 4.46 2.80 -11.33
CA GLY A 68 5.64 2.12 -10.82
C GLY A 68 6.94 2.68 -11.39
N ASP A 69 8.04 1.98 -11.13
CA ASP A 69 9.38 2.37 -11.58
C ASP A 69 10.25 1.15 -11.95
N ALA A 70 10.28 0.87 -13.25
CA ALA A 70 11.11 -0.16 -13.85
C ALA A 70 12.63 0.08 -13.69
N ASN A 71 13.07 1.27 -13.24
CA ASN A 71 14.48 1.53 -12.95
C ASN A 71 14.89 1.13 -11.53
N SER A 72 13.94 0.69 -10.69
CA SER A 72 14.17 0.27 -9.30
C SER A 72 14.83 1.34 -8.43
N VAL A 73 14.46 2.62 -8.64
CA VAL A 73 14.92 3.78 -7.87
C VAL A 73 13.84 4.27 -6.91
N LEU A 74 12.58 4.22 -7.33
CA LEU A 74 11.42 4.66 -6.56
C LEU A 74 10.56 3.46 -6.13
N PRO A 75 9.75 3.61 -5.06
CA PRO A 75 8.72 2.64 -4.73
C PRO A 75 7.80 2.33 -5.92
N SER A 76 7.52 1.05 -6.14
CA SER A 76 6.76 0.55 -7.30
C SER A 76 5.72 -0.49 -6.86
N GLY A 77 4.53 -0.01 -6.47
CA GLY A 77 3.54 -0.85 -5.79
C GLY A 77 4.11 -1.47 -4.52
N GLN A 78 4.87 -0.70 -3.74
CA GLN A 78 5.53 -1.18 -2.54
C GLN A 78 4.52 -1.39 -1.41
N TRP A 79 4.46 -2.62 -0.91
CA TRP A 79 3.50 -3.03 0.10
C TRP A 79 4.13 -4.00 1.10
N PRO A 80 3.91 -3.87 2.40
CA PRO A 80 3.37 -2.68 3.07
C PRO A 80 4.24 -1.43 2.82
N ALA A 81 3.68 -0.24 2.98
CA ALA A 81 4.34 1.02 2.70
C ALA A 81 5.68 1.21 3.44
N GLY A 82 6.77 1.37 2.69
CA GLY A 82 8.13 1.49 3.24
C GLY A 82 8.84 0.15 3.45
N SER A 83 8.24 -0.99 3.11
CA SER A 83 8.89 -2.29 3.35
C SER A 83 10.16 -2.53 2.51
N GLY A 84 10.30 -1.80 1.39
CA GLY A 84 11.25 -2.15 0.34
C GLY A 84 10.74 -3.24 -0.62
N ASN A 85 9.60 -3.86 -0.33
CA ASN A 85 9.01 -4.94 -1.13
C ASN A 85 8.08 -4.39 -2.20
N ASN A 86 8.56 -4.33 -3.44
CA ASN A 86 7.82 -3.86 -4.60
C ASN A 86 7.12 -5.03 -5.30
N TYR A 87 5.91 -4.78 -5.80
CA TYR A 87 5.05 -5.78 -6.47
C TYR A 87 4.84 -5.45 -7.94
N VAL A 88 5.13 -4.22 -8.36
CA VAL A 88 4.96 -3.78 -9.74
C VAL A 88 6.33 -3.54 -10.33
N TRP A 89 6.63 -4.17 -11.47
CA TRP A 89 7.77 -3.76 -12.28
C TRP A 89 7.40 -2.52 -13.08
N GLU A 90 6.29 -2.60 -13.84
CA GLU A 90 5.77 -1.48 -14.61
C GLU A 90 4.27 -1.62 -14.92
N GLY A 91 3.47 -0.65 -14.51
CA GLY A 91 2.11 -0.45 -14.97
C GLY A 91 2.05 0.55 -16.14
N ARG A 92 1.12 0.34 -17.06
CA ARG A 92 1.01 1.10 -18.31
C ARG A 92 -0.45 1.38 -18.66
N PHE A 93 -0.70 2.54 -19.24
CA PHE A 93 -1.98 2.87 -19.84
C PHE A 93 -1.89 2.93 -21.36
N TRP A 94 -2.75 2.17 -22.03
CA TRP A 94 -2.80 2.06 -23.49
C TRP A 94 -4.16 2.55 -24.00
N VAL A 95 -4.16 3.17 -25.18
CA VAL A 95 -5.38 3.45 -25.95
C VAL A 95 -5.21 2.98 -27.38
N GLY A 96 -6.27 2.46 -27.99
CA GLY A 96 -6.18 1.83 -29.30
C GLY A 96 -7.42 2.08 -30.12
N ALA A 97 -7.28 2.28 -31.42
CA ALA A 97 -8.41 2.54 -32.32
C ALA A 97 -8.17 2.01 -33.74
N LEU A 98 -9.27 1.82 -34.48
CA LEU A 98 -9.20 1.65 -35.93
C LEU A 98 -9.19 3.02 -36.63
N VAL A 99 -8.10 3.31 -37.32
CA VAL A 99 -7.91 4.52 -38.11
C VAL A 99 -7.83 4.15 -39.59
N GLN A 100 -8.87 4.48 -40.35
CA GLN A 100 -8.97 4.14 -41.78
C GLN A 100 -8.76 2.64 -42.06
N GLY A 101 -9.26 1.79 -41.14
CA GLY A 101 -9.14 0.33 -41.23
C GLY A 101 -7.78 -0.24 -40.78
N LYS A 102 -6.85 0.59 -40.28
CA LYS A 102 -5.60 0.15 -39.65
C LYS A 102 -5.73 0.19 -38.14
N LYS A 103 -5.19 -0.82 -37.46
CA LYS A 103 -5.04 -0.82 -36.00
C LYS A 103 -3.93 0.16 -35.65
N ARG A 104 -4.15 0.91 -34.59
CA ARG A 104 -3.18 1.85 -34.03
C ARG A 104 -3.33 1.87 -32.53
N VAL A 105 -2.21 1.96 -31.83
CA VAL A 105 -2.16 2.03 -30.37
C VAL A 105 -1.29 3.21 -29.99
N SER A 106 -1.61 3.84 -28.87
CA SER A 106 -0.72 4.75 -28.17
C SER A 106 -0.48 4.17 -26.79
N HIS A 107 0.77 3.93 -26.44
CA HIS A 107 1.15 3.14 -25.27
C HIS A 107 2.33 3.75 -24.48
N ALA A 108 2.59 3.18 -23.31
CA ALA A 108 3.67 3.57 -22.41
C ALA A 108 4.54 2.36 -22.06
N ASP A 109 5.08 1.69 -23.08
CA ASP A 109 5.93 0.52 -22.85
C ASP A 109 7.33 0.95 -22.48
N TYR A 110 7.97 0.22 -21.56
CA TYR A 110 9.33 0.52 -21.12
C TYR A 110 10.29 0.77 -22.30
N GLY A 111 10.83 1.99 -22.34
CA GLY A 111 11.80 2.41 -23.35
C GLY A 111 11.21 2.87 -24.69
N ASP A 112 9.89 2.78 -24.90
CA ASP A 112 9.16 3.31 -26.07
C ASP A 112 7.83 3.93 -25.60
N TYR A 113 7.93 5.00 -24.81
CA TYR A 113 6.79 5.78 -24.34
C TYR A 113 6.27 6.69 -25.46
N GLU A 114 4.98 6.59 -25.78
CA GLU A 114 4.34 7.37 -26.86
C GLU A 114 3.46 8.50 -26.33
N PHE A 115 3.12 8.47 -25.03
CA PHE A 115 2.50 9.57 -24.32
C PHE A 115 3.55 10.47 -23.70
N HIS A 116 3.36 11.77 -23.83
CA HIS A 116 4.25 12.76 -23.22
C HIS A 116 3.46 13.92 -22.60
N PRO A 117 4.04 14.61 -21.60
CA PRO A 117 3.39 15.70 -20.89
C PRO A 117 3.00 16.82 -21.82
N ALA A 118 1.76 17.29 -21.69
CA ALA A 118 1.29 18.47 -22.39
C ALA A 118 2.01 19.74 -21.88
N ASP A 119 2.11 20.78 -22.71
CA ASP A 119 2.75 22.05 -22.32
C ASP A 119 2.08 22.74 -21.12
N ASP A 120 0.82 22.40 -20.85
CA ASP A 120 0.03 22.89 -19.73
C ASP A 120 -0.31 21.81 -18.69
N ASP A 121 0.48 20.74 -18.66
CA ASP A 121 0.49 19.80 -17.55
C ASP A 121 0.72 20.55 -16.22
N PRO A 122 -0.23 20.48 -15.26
CA PRO A 122 -0.04 21.09 -13.96
C PRO A 122 1.04 20.39 -13.13
N PHE A 123 1.36 19.11 -13.45
CA PHE A 123 2.27 18.25 -12.68
C PHE A 123 2.09 18.43 -11.17
N TYR A 124 0.84 18.22 -10.73
CA TYR A 124 0.39 18.52 -9.37
C TYR A 124 0.43 17.28 -8.50
N LEU A 125 0.95 17.45 -7.28
CA LEU A 125 0.87 16.48 -6.20
C LEU A 125 0.51 17.22 -4.91
N GLY A 126 -0.54 16.79 -4.24
CA GLY A 126 -1.01 17.41 -2.99
C GLY A 126 -2.47 17.05 -2.69
N PRO A 127 -3.08 17.64 -1.65
CA PRO A 127 -4.45 17.32 -1.28
C PRO A 127 -5.46 17.71 -2.36
N GLY A 128 -6.60 17.03 -2.41
CA GLY A 128 -7.67 17.31 -3.36
C GLY A 128 -8.96 16.54 -3.07
N LYS A 129 -9.36 15.61 -3.94
CA LYS A 129 -10.49 14.69 -3.67
C LYS A 129 -10.11 13.65 -2.62
N SER A 130 -8.82 13.33 -2.54
CA SER A 130 -8.22 12.43 -1.56
C SER A 130 -7.17 13.18 -0.75
N ILE A 131 -6.56 12.52 0.24
CA ILE A 131 -5.47 13.11 1.02
C ILE A 131 -4.28 13.45 0.11
N GLN A 132 -3.99 12.59 -0.87
CA GLN A 132 -2.98 12.85 -1.90
C GLN A 132 -3.54 12.57 -3.29
N ASP A 133 -3.83 13.65 -4.01
CA ASP A 133 -4.10 13.64 -5.44
C ASP A 133 -2.79 13.82 -6.21
N SER A 134 -2.61 13.06 -7.29
CA SER A 134 -1.80 13.48 -8.42
C SER A 134 -2.71 14.03 -9.53
N ARG A 135 -2.31 15.07 -10.25
CA ARG A 135 -3.02 15.53 -11.46
C ARG A 135 -2.01 15.80 -12.55
N VAL A 136 -2.16 15.09 -13.66
CA VAL A 136 -1.28 15.20 -14.83
C VAL A 136 -2.08 15.31 -16.11
N ILE A 137 -1.46 15.93 -17.10
CA ILE A 137 -1.99 15.96 -18.46
C ILE A 137 -0.92 15.53 -19.45
N TYR A 138 -1.24 14.53 -20.26
CA TYR A 138 -0.36 14.03 -21.30
C TYR A 138 -1.12 13.74 -22.58
N ASP A 139 -0.40 13.70 -23.69
CA ASP A 139 -0.97 13.45 -25.01
C ASP A 139 -0.01 12.61 -25.86
N ASP A 140 -0.55 12.01 -26.92
CA ASP A 140 0.20 11.19 -27.86
C ASP A 140 0.64 12.00 -29.10
N LEU A 141 0.57 13.33 -29.07
CA LEU A 141 0.66 14.16 -30.28
C LEU A 141 2.08 14.24 -30.85
N ALA A 142 3.08 13.82 -30.09
CA ALA A 142 4.48 13.80 -30.51
C ALA A 142 4.80 12.58 -31.38
N ALA A 143 4.69 12.73 -32.69
CA ALA A 143 5.05 11.65 -33.63
C ALA A 143 6.55 11.31 -33.58
N THR A 144 6.88 10.01 -33.61
CA THR A 144 8.25 9.50 -33.70
C THR A 144 8.42 8.61 -34.95
N THR A 145 9.54 7.90 -35.06
CA THR A 145 9.71 6.90 -36.14
C THR A 145 8.91 5.62 -35.91
N THR A 146 8.57 5.32 -34.65
CA THR A 146 7.80 4.14 -34.21
C THR A 146 6.35 4.50 -33.92
N HIS A 147 6.09 5.72 -33.46
CA HIS A 147 4.77 6.21 -33.08
C HIS A 147 4.06 7.00 -34.19
N THR A 148 2.80 6.64 -34.47
CA THR A 148 1.88 7.45 -35.28
C THR A 148 0.66 7.88 -34.45
N PRO A 149 0.55 9.17 -34.09
CA PRO A 149 -0.49 9.66 -33.18
C PRO A 149 -1.93 9.30 -33.59
N LEU A 150 -2.71 8.86 -32.61
CA LEU A 150 -4.17 8.79 -32.58
C LEU A 150 -4.79 10.18 -32.32
N GLY A 151 -4.06 11.10 -31.68
CA GLY A 151 -4.55 12.43 -31.35
C GLY A 151 -5.38 12.43 -30.08
N ILE A 152 -4.89 11.74 -29.06
CA ILE A 152 -5.48 11.59 -27.74
C ILE A 152 -4.78 12.51 -26.75
N ARG A 153 -5.59 13.17 -25.93
CA ARG A 153 -5.17 13.89 -24.73
C ARG A 153 -5.82 13.23 -23.53
N VAL A 154 -5.06 13.01 -22.46
CA VAL A 154 -5.54 12.36 -21.24
C VAL A 154 -5.30 13.29 -20.06
N LEU A 155 -6.36 13.57 -19.31
CA LEU A 155 -6.27 14.13 -17.98
C LEU A 155 -6.40 12.96 -17.02
N GLN A 156 -5.36 12.73 -16.22
CA GLN A 156 -5.35 11.67 -15.22
C GLN A 156 -5.29 12.29 -13.83
N ARG A 157 -6.11 11.75 -12.93
CA ARG A 157 -5.98 11.98 -11.49
C ARG A 157 -5.78 10.66 -10.77
N THR A 158 -4.70 10.55 -10.00
CA THR A 158 -4.53 9.42 -9.07
C THR A 158 -4.93 9.87 -7.66
N LEU A 159 -5.60 9.00 -6.92
CA LEU A 159 -6.13 9.25 -5.57
C LEU A 159 -5.55 8.25 -4.58
N SER A 160 -5.28 8.70 -3.35
CA SER A 160 -4.71 7.90 -2.27
C SER A 160 -5.19 8.40 -0.90
N TRP A 161 -5.52 7.47 -0.01
CA TRP A 161 -6.01 7.69 1.35
C TRP A 161 -5.11 6.98 2.36
N SER A 162 -5.17 7.41 3.62
CA SER A 162 -4.43 6.85 4.75
C SER A 162 -5.32 6.15 5.80
N MET A 163 -6.61 5.94 5.51
CA MET A 163 -7.50 5.23 6.43
C MET A 163 -7.23 3.73 6.25
N PRO A 164 -7.11 2.93 7.31
CA PRO A 164 -6.87 1.49 7.20
C PRO A 164 -7.85 0.75 6.30
N GLU A 165 -9.07 1.25 6.15
CA GLU A 165 -10.11 0.69 5.29
C GLU A 165 -9.89 1.01 3.80
N TYR A 166 -9.08 2.02 3.47
CA TYR A 166 -8.92 2.58 2.12
C TYR A 166 -7.46 2.84 1.70
N ASP A 167 -6.47 2.27 2.40
CA ASP A 167 -5.04 2.53 2.16
C ASP A 167 -4.32 1.42 1.38
N ASP A 168 -5.01 0.39 0.95
CA ASP A 168 -4.46 -0.74 0.18
C ASP A 168 -4.72 -0.65 -1.34
N PHE A 169 -5.05 0.53 -1.86
CA PHE A 169 -5.20 0.77 -3.29
C PHE A 169 -4.84 2.20 -3.74
N HIS A 170 -4.60 2.36 -5.04
CA HIS A 170 -4.63 3.63 -5.75
C HIS A 170 -5.76 3.64 -6.76
N ALA A 171 -6.59 4.70 -6.76
CA ALA A 171 -7.63 4.90 -7.75
C ALA A 171 -7.17 5.89 -8.84
N PHE A 172 -7.55 5.63 -10.07
CA PHE A 172 -7.20 6.42 -11.25
C PHE A 172 -8.48 6.89 -11.97
N GLU A 173 -8.68 8.20 -12.04
CA GLU A 173 -9.70 8.83 -12.88
C GLU A 173 -9.06 9.27 -14.20
N TYR A 174 -9.68 8.93 -15.33
CA TYR A 174 -9.23 9.35 -16.66
C TYR A 174 -10.32 10.15 -17.38
N GLU A 175 -9.94 11.29 -17.96
CA GLU A 175 -10.67 11.93 -19.06
C GLU A 175 -9.84 11.82 -20.33
N ILE A 176 -10.29 10.97 -21.25
CA ILE A 176 -9.61 10.67 -22.51
C ILE A 176 -10.32 11.41 -23.63
N ILE A 177 -9.64 12.40 -24.21
CA ILE A 177 -10.20 13.34 -25.16
C ILE A 177 -9.66 13.03 -26.55
N ASN A 178 -10.56 12.83 -27.50
CA ASN A 178 -10.18 12.83 -28.91
C ASN A 178 -10.03 14.27 -29.38
N THR A 179 -8.80 14.70 -29.63
CA THR A 179 -8.51 16.08 -30.06
C THR A 179 -9.06 16.40 -31.45
N GLY A 180 -9.42 15.38 -32.24
CA GLY A 180 -9.88 15.51 -33.62
C GLY A 180 -8.76 15.53 -34.66
N LEU A 181 -7.49 15.31 -34.27
CA LEU A 181 -6.33 15.30 -35.17
C LEU A 181 -6.57 14.45 -36.44
N ILE A 182 -7.20 13.28 -36.26
CA ILE A 182 -7.51 12.34 -37.35
C ILE A 182 -9.02 12.04 -37.50
N GLY A 183 -9.88 12.83 -36.85
CA GLY A 183 -11.34 12.67 -36.87
C GLY A 183 -11.86 11.67 -35.83
N THR A 184 -13.00 11.04 -36.12
CA THR A 184 -13.63 10.04 -35.22
C THR A 184 -12.78 8.78 -35.09
N LEU A 185 -12.58 8.31 -33.86
CA LEU A 185 -11.91 7.06 -33.55
C LEU A 185 -12.95 5.96 -33.35
N SER A 186 -12.99 4.99 -34.25
CA SER A 186 -13.86 3.81 -34.15
C SER A 186 -13.13 2.65 -33.49
N ASN A 187 -13.86 1.77 -32.81
CA ASN A 187 -13.29 0.65 -32.06
C ASN A 187 -12.20 1.13 -31.09
N PHE A 188 -12.53 2.19 -30.36
CA PHE A 188 -11.64 2.80 -29.39
C PHE A 188 -11.64 1.97 -28.09
N TYR A 189 -10.47 1.64 -27.58
CA TYR A 189 -10.28 0.92 -26.32
C TYR A 189 -9.41 1.75 -25.38
N ALA A 190 -9.73 1.70 -24.09
CA ALA A 190 -8.89 2.18 -22.99
C ALA A 190 -8.49 0.97 -22.14
N THR A 191 -7.21 0.82 -21.86
CA THR A 191 -6.68 -0.44 -21.36
C THR A 191 -5.55 -0.22 -20.35
N TRP A 192 -5.56 -1.02 -19.29
CA TRP A 192 -4.51 -1.07 -18.28
C TRP A 192 -3.71 -2.36 -18.45
N VAL A 193 -2.40 -2.23 -18.49
CA VAL A 193 -1.46 -3.35 -18.60
C VAL A 193 -0.51 -3.26 -17.42
N PHE A 194 -0.35 -4.34 -16.67
CA PHE A 194 0.59 -4.37 -15.56
C PHE A 194 1.53 -5.56 -15.71
N ASP A 195 2.81 -5.22 -15.60
CA ASP A 195 3.91 -6.12 -15.38
C ASP A 195 4.23 -6.13 -13.88
N ASN A 196 3.91 -7.23 -13.21
CA ASN A 196 4.09 -7.38 -11.78
C ASN A 196 5.16 -8.45 -11.55
N ASP A 197 6.11 -8.13 -10.67
CA ASP A 197 7.14 -9.06 -10.19
C ASP A 197 6.84 -9.26 -8.70
N VAL A 198 6.02 -10.26 -8.35
CA VAL A 198 5.52 -10.45 -6.98
C VAL A 198 6.45 -11.42 -6.23
N ALA A 199 7.33 -10.98 -5.35
CA ALA A 199 7.64 -9.62 -4.92
C ALA A 199 9.16 -9.48 -4.78
N THR A 200 9.72 -8.27 -4.95
CA THR A 200 11.19 -8.06 -4.99
C THR A 200 12.01 -8.50 -3.75
N LEU A 201 11.35 -8.85 -2.64
CA LEU A 201 12.01 -9.50 -1.50
C LEU A 201 12.32 -10.98 -1.75
N ASP A 202 11.61 -11.63 -2.66
CA ASP A 202 12.13 -12.82 -3.28
C ASP A 202 13.37 -12.44 -4.12
N VAL A 203 14.43 -13.19 -3.89
CA VAL A 203 15.74 -12.99 -4.54
C VAL A 203 16.02 -14.07 -5.57
N VAL A 204 15.10 -15.03 -5.76
CA VAL A 204 15.27 -16.19 -6.62
C VAL A 204 14.29 -16.12 -7.78
N GLU A 205 14.61 -15.25 -8.74
CA GLU A 205 13.79 -15.13 -9.95
C GLU A 205 12.34 -14.70 -9.66
N ALA A 206 12.13 -13.75 -8.73
CA ALA A 206 10.85 -13.14 -8.30
C ALA A 206 9.87 -12.64 -9.38
N ASN A 207 10.24 -12.79 -10.64
CA ASN A 207 9.45 -12.46 -11.81
C ASN A 207 9.08 -13.74 -12.60
N ILE A 208 9.54 -14.94 -12.23
CA ILE A 208 9.42 -16.19 -13.00
C ILE A 208 8.46 -17.19 -12.33
N ASP A 209 8.00 -16.90 -11.13
CA ASP A 209 7.05 -17.69 -10.34
C ASP A 209 5.64 -17.09 -10.28
N ASP A 210 5.41 -15.99 -10.96
CA ASP A 210 4.10 -15.36 -10.97
C ASP A 210 3.04 -16.23 -11.67
N ASN A 211 1.81 -16.17 -11.16
CA ASN A 211 0.63 -16.67 -11.83
C ASN A 211 -0.37 -15.54 -12.05
N VAL A 212 -1.10 -15.62 -13.16
CA VAL A 212 -2.09 -14.62 -13.57
C VAL A 212 -3.48 -15.23 -13.62
N ASP A 213 -4.48 -14.46 -13.19
CA ASP A 213 -5.86 -14.87 -13.20
C ASP A 213 -6.84 -13.69 -13.37
N TYR A 214 -8.11 -14.03 -13.48
CA TYR A 214 -9.22 -13.09 -13.51
C TYR A 214 -10.26 -13.46 -12.46
N ASP A 215 -10.61 -12.51 -11.60
CA ASP A 215 -11.59 -12.62 -10.52
C ASP A 215 -12.83 -11.79 -10.91
N GLY A 216 -13.84 -12.47 -11.44
CA GLY A 216 -15.09 -11.90 -11.92
C GLY A 216 -15.67 -12.69 -13.08
N TRP A 217 -16.88 -12.32 -13.50
CA TRP A 217 -17.56 -12.98 -14.61
C TRP A 217 -16.71 -13.01 -15.89
N ASP A 218 -16.45 -14.21 -16.41
CA ASP A 218 -15.55 -14.47 -17.54
C ASP A 218 -16.27 -15.00 -18.79
N GLY A 219 -17.48 -15.55 -18.67
CA GLY A 219 -18.23 -16.00 -19.84
C GLY A 219 -19.20 -17.16 -19.59
N ASP A 220 -19.38 -17.97 -20.63
CA ASP A 220 -19.95 -19.33 -20.55
C ASP A 220 -18.83 -20.39 -20.74
N ASP A 221 -17.56 -19.97 -20.67
CA ASP A 221 -16.40 -20.73 -21.13
C ASP A 221 -15.67 -21.50 -20.03
N THR A 222 -15.88 -21.13 -18.76
CA THR A 222 -15.48 -21.89 -17.58
C THR A 222 -16.61 -21.93 -16.52
N GLN A 223 -16.41 -22.65 -15.41
CA GLN A 223 -17.31 -22.64 -14.23
C GLN A 223 -16.60 -22.03 -13.01
N THR A 224 -15.46 -21.36 -13.21
CA THR A 224 -14.66 -20.81 -12.11
C THR A 224 -15.39 -19.63 -11.46
N ASP A 225 -16.16 -18.88 -12.23
CA ASP A 225 -17.04 -17.80 -11.78
C ASP A 225 -18.32 -18.27 -11.07
N GLU A 226 -18.57 -19.59 -11.01
CA GLU A 226 -19.71 -20.22 -10.35
C GLU A 226 -19.31 -21.01 -9.08
N VAL A 227 -18.16 -20.68 -8.49
CA VAL A 227 -17.65 -21.29 -7.25
C VAL A 227 -18.13 -20.50 -6.02
N ASP A 228 -18.47 -21.22 -4.95
CA ASP A 228 -18.92 -20.70 -3.65
C ASP A 228 -18.22 -21.53 -2.56
N TRP A 229 -17.08 -21.04 -2.07
CA TRP A 229 -16.24 -21.71 -1.06
C TRP A 229 -16.06 -20.90 0.23
N VAL A 230 -16.27 -19.59 0.18
CA VAL A 230 -15.95 -18.68 1.29
C VAL A 230 -17.18 -17.87 1.70
N ASP A 231 -17.16 -17.41 2.95
CA ASP A 231 -18.14 -16.48 3.52
C ASP A 231 -17.37 -15.26 4.03
N PRO A 232 -16.94 -14.35 3.14
CA PRO A 232 -16.09 -13.24 3.52
C PRO A 232 -16.77 -12.26 4.48
N MET A 233 -18.10 -12.31 4.58
CA MET A 233 -18.90 -11.43 5.43
C MET A 233 -19.35 -12.08 6.74
N ASP A 234 -19.01 -13.36 6.97
CA ASP A 234 -19.46 -14.14 8.13
C ASP A 234 -20.98 -14.01 8.30
N LEU A 235 -21.74 -14.30 7.23
CA LEU A 235 -23.18 -14.10 7.18
C LEU A 235 -23.93 -14.93 8.22
N ASP A 236 -23.37 -16.03 8.71
CA ASP A 236 -23.96 -16.84 9.77
C ASP A 236 -23.43 -16.54 11.19
N GLY A 237 -22.38 -15.72 11.31
CA GLY A 237 -21.84 -15.18 12.55
C GLY A 237 -21.10 -16.20 13.41
N ASP A 238 -20.54 -17.26 12.79
CA ASP A 238 -19.77 -18.29 13.49
C ASP A 238 -18.28 -17.92 13.65
N GLY A 239 -17.84 -16.86 12.96
CA GLY A 239 -16.48 -16.32 12.99
C GLY A 239 -15.50 -17.01 12.06
N LEU A 240 -15.96 -17.88 11.16
CA LEU A 240 -15.21 -18.51 10.09
C LEU A 240 -15.60 -17.88 8.74
N ASP A 241 -14.64 -17.79 7.84
CA ASP A 241 -14.84 -17.15 6.52
C ASP A 241 -14.38 -18.04 5.35
N GLY A 242 -13.96 -19.27 5.64
CA GLY A 242 -13.46 -20.21 4.63
C GLY A 242 -12.05 -19.92 4.09
N TYR A 243 -11.34 -18.92 4.62
CA TYR A 243 -9.96 -18.62 4.27
C TYR A 243 -8.96 -19.20 5.29
N ASP A 244 -7.80 -19.61 4.80
CA ASP A 244 -6.67 -19.98 5.65
C ASP A 244 -5.92 -18.75 6.19
N GLU A 245 -4.90 -18.98 7.02
CA GLU A 245 -4.11 -17.90 7.63
C GLU A 245 -3.31 -17.04 6.63
N TRP A 246 -3.25 -17.43 5.36
CA TRP A 246 -2.58 -16.72 4.26
C TRP A 246 -3.57 -16.01 3.34
N GLY A 247 -4.87 -16.08 3.65
CA GLY A 247 -5.91 -15.49 2.82
C GLY A 247 -6.19 -16.28 1.54
N LEU A 248 -5.90 -17.59 1.51
CA LEU A 248 -6.30 -18.50 0.44
C LEU A 248 -7.54 -19.30 0.86
N PRO A 249 -8.58 -19.42 0.01
CA PRO A 249 -9.73 -20.28 0.27
C PRO A 249 -9.31 -21.72 0.54
N TYR A 250 -9.87 -22.35 1.57
CA TYR A 250 -9.65 -23.77 1.87
C TYR A 250 -10.10 -24.69 0.73
N GLY A 251 -11.05 -24.24 -0.11
CA GLY A 251 -11.48 -24.94 -1.33
C GLY A 251 -10.46 -24.94 -2.47
N TRP A 252 -9.42 -24.10 -2.41
CA TRP A 252 -8.41 -24.00 -3.47
C TRP A 252 -7.42 -25.17 -3.43
N THR A 253 -7.81 -26.33 -3.96
CA THR A 253 -7.03 -27.59 -3.83
C THR A 253 -5.76 -27.71 -4.71
N ASN A 254 -5.25 -26.61 -5.26
CA ASN A 254 -4.06 -26.65 -6.13
C ASN A 254 -2.75 -26.59 -5.32
N ALA A 255 -1.61 -26.56 -6.01
CA ALA A 255 -0.30 -26.54 -5.35
C ALA A 255 -0.03 -25.26 -4.55
N ASP A 256 -0.65 -24.13 -4.90
CA ASP A 256 -0.40 -22.82 -4.27
C ASP A 256 -1.01 -22.72 -2.86
N ASN A 257 -2.03 -23.53 -2.57
CA ASN A 257 -2.58 -23.65 -1.23
C ASN A 257 -2.18 -24.98 -0.56
N PRO A 258 -1.06 -25.03 0.20
CA PRO A 258 -0.65 -26.22 0.91
C PRO A 258 -1.56 -26.57 2.10
N ASN A 259 -2.42 -25.63 2.52
CA ASN A 259 -3.37 -25.76 3.62
C ASN A 259 -4.79 -26.14 3.17
N ALA A 260 -5.01 -26.39 1.87
CA ALA A 260 -6.33 -26.72 1.34
C ALA A 260 -7.00 -27.86 2.14
N ASP A 261 -8.21 -27.61 2.65
CA ASP A 261 -8.97 -28.53 3.47
C ASP A 261 -10.46 -28.42 3.11
N PRO A 262 -11.00 -29.36 2.33
CA PRO A 262 -12.41 -29.34 1.94
C PRO A 262 -13.42 -29.39 3.10
N ASN A 263 -12.98 -29.67 4.34
CA ASN A 263 -13.86 -29.64 5.51
C ASN A 263 -13.96 -28.25 6.16
N GLN A 264 -13.21 -27.27 5.68
CA GLN A 264 -13.20 -25.87 6.15
C GLN A 264 -13.70 -24.90 5.06
N ILE A 265 -14.41 -25.43 4.05
CA ILE A 265 -15.16 -24.63 3.08
C ILE A 265 -16.40 -24.09 3.79
N GLU A 266 -16.64 -22.78 3.68
CA GLU A 266 -17.74 -22.06 4.34
C GLU A 266 -18.51 -21.26 3.28
N PRO A 267 -19.49 -21.86 2.57
CA PRO A 267 -20.19 -21.19 1.47
C PRO A 267 -21.32 -20.27 1.98
N ASP A 268 -21.41 -19.06 1.44
CA ASP A 268 -22.43 -18.06 1.81
C ASP A 268 -23.65 -18.03 0.86
N GLY A 269 -23.58 -18.78 -0.24
CA GLY A 269 -24.61 -18.83 -1.28
C GLY A 269 -24.43 -17.79 -2.38
N VAL A 270 -23.35 -17.01 -2.38
CA VAL A 270 -22.92 -16.08 -3.43
C VAL A 270 -21.68 -16.66 -4.10
N PHE A 271 -21.53 -16.43 -5.41
CA PHE A 271 -20.30 -16.86 -6.06
C PHE A 271 -19.12 -16.01 -5.58
N ASP A 272 -18.02 -16.67 -5.23
CA ASP A 272 -16.84 -16.11 -4.61
C ASP A 272 -16.22 -14.96 -5.40
N GLU A 273 -16.46 -14.88 -6.72
CA GLU A 273 -15.95 -13.82 -7.60
C GLU A 273 -16.86 -12.56 -7.67
N TYR A 274 -17.97 -12.60 -6.94
CA TYR A 274 -18.88 -11.49 -6.78
C TYR A 274 -18.71 -10.83 -5.41
N GLN A 275 -18.83 -9.51 -5.39
CA GLN A 275 -18.94 -8.71 -4.18
C GLN A 275 -20.42 -8.55 -3.81
N ILE A 276 -20.73 -8.73 -2.52
CA ILE A 276 -21.98 -8.26 -1.93
C ILE A 276 -21.84 -6.76 -1.65
N PHE A 277 -22.46 -5.92 -2.48
CA PHE A 277 -22.47 -4.47 -2.27
C PHE A 277 -23.74 -4.08 -1.50
N LEU A 278 -23.59 -3.83 -0.20
CA LEU A 278 -24.72 -3.49 0.67
C LEU A 278 -25.22 -2.05 0.41
N ASN A 279 -26.54 -1.91 0.29
CA ASN A 279 -27.22 -0.63 0.26
C ASN A 279 -28.66 -0.83 0.79
N PRO A 280 -29.05 -0.20 1.92
CA PRO A 280 -30.39 -0.34 2.50
C PRO A 280 -31.55 0.06 1.58
N ASP A 281 -31.31 0.97 0.62
CA ASP A 281 -32.30 1.41 -0.37
C ASP A 281 -32.31 0.52 -1.64
N GLY A 282 -31.41 -0.46 -1.70
CA GLY A 282 -31.30 -1.44 -2.78
C GLY A 282 -32.39 -2.53 -2.74
N PRO A 283 -32.47 -3.35 -3.81
CA PRO A 283 -33.32 -4.53 -3.80
C PRO A 283 -32.81 -5.58 -2.81
N VAL A 284 -33.67 -6.53 -2.44
CA VAL A 284 -33.26 -7.71 -1.66
C VAL A 284 -32.26 -8.52 -2.47
N ILE A 285 -31.13 -8.85 -1.85
CA ILE A 285 -30.09 -9.69 -2.46
C ILE A 285 -30.53 -11.15 -2.37
N LEU A 286 -30.48 -11.84 -3.51
CA LEU A 286 -30.82 -13.26 -3.60
C LEU A 286 -29.54 -14.09 -3.75
N GLY A 287 -29.49 -15.25 -3.10
CA GLY A 287 -28.37 -16.19 -3.27
C GLY A 287 -28.29 -16.70 -4.71
N GLN A 288 -27.07 -16.93 -5.19
CA GLN A 288 -26.75 -17.49 -6.50
C GLN A 288 -26.60 -19.02 -6.45
N ALA A 289 -26.12 -19.58 -5.33
CA ALA A 289 -25.67 -20.96 -5.24
C ALA A 289 -26.29 -21.75 -4.07
N GLY A 290 -26.06 -23.07 -4.10
CA GLY A 290 -26.41 -23.99 -3.02
C GLY A 290 -27.89 -23.99 -2.62
N ASP A 291 -28.14 -24.20 -1.32
CA ASP A 291 -29.49 -24.18 -0.74
C ASP A 291 -30.10 -22.77 -0.65
N LYS A 292 -29.28 -21.73 -0.87
CA LYS A 292 -29.66 -20.32 -0.85
C LYS A 292 -30.06 -19.79 -2.24
N ALA A 293 -29.85 -20.56 -3.31
CA ALA A 293 -30.14 -20.15 -4.67
C ALA A 293 -31.59 -19.64 -4.83
N GLY A 294 -31.73 -18.38 -5.24
CA GLY A 294 -33.01 -17.69 -5.42
C GLY A 294 -33.76 -17.33 -4.12
N GLN A 295 -33.16 -17.54 -2.95
CA GLN A 295 -33.69 -17.12 -1.66
C GLN A 295 -33.06 -15.80 -1.22
N PRO A 296 -33.77 -14.96 -0.44
CA PRO A 296 -33.16 -13.81 0.23
C PRO A 296 -31.96 -14.24 1.08
N LEU A 297 -30.83 -13.54 0.90
CA LEU A 297 -29.71 -13.63 1.83
C LEU A 297 -30.03 -12.84 3.09
N THR A 298 -29.52 -13.32 4.21
CA THR A 298 -29.73 -12.71 5.53
C THR A 298 -28.43 -12.62 6.29
N ASP A 299 -28.30 -11.59 7.12
CA ASP A 299 -27.25 -11.53 8.15
C ASP A 299 -27.48 -12.58 9.25
N ALA A 300 -26.55 -12.66 10.21
CA ALA A 300 -26.59 -13.60 11.33
C ALA A 300 -27.81 -13.39 12.25
N ASP A 301 -28.38 -12.19 12.27
CA ASP A 301 -29.60 -11.85 13.00
C ASP A 301 -30.89 -12.22 12.23
N GLY A 302 -30.77 -12.65 10.98
CA GLY A 302 -31.87 -13.05 10.10
C GLY A 302 -32.53 -11.88 9.38
N ASN A 303 -31.92 -10.71 9.32
CA ASN A 303 -32.40 -9.56 8.55
C ASN A 303 -32.03 -9.74 7.07
N GLU A 304 -32.96 -9.41 6.17
CA GLU A 304 -32.70 -9.47 4.73
C GLU A 304 -31.61 -8.48 4.34
N LEU A 305 -30.65 -8.93 3.52
CA LEU A 305 -29.63 -8.07 2.93
C LEU A 305 -30.21 -7.33 1.73
N HIS A 306 -29.94 -6.02 1.67
CA HIS A 306 -30.34 -5.16 0.57
C HIS A 306 -29.11 -4.60 -0.15
N GLY A 307 -29.15 -4.54 -1.48
CA GLY A 307 -28.02 -4.10 -2.30
C GLY A 307 -27.92 -4.80 -3.64
N TRP A 308 -26.70 -5.05 -4.11
CA TRP A 308 -26.43 -5.68 -5.41
C TRP A 308 -25.28 -6.67 -5.33
N LEU A 309 -25.33 -7.73 -6.13
CA LEU A 309 -24.18 -8.59 -6.39
C LEU A 309 -23.39 -8.02 -7.57
N ILE A 310 -22.08 -7.89 -7.39
CA ILE A 310 -21.20 -7.17 -8.31
C ILE A 310 -20.04 -8.06 -8.72
N SER A 311 -19.93 -8.41 -10.00
CA SER A 311 -18.70 -9.02 -10.51
C SER A 311 -17.50 -8.15 -10.16
N ARG A 312 -16.45 -8.75 -9.58
CA ARG A 312 -15.28 -7.98 -9.14
C ARG A 312 -14.53 -7.33 -10.29
N ASN A 313 -14.59 -7.88 -11.51
CA ASN A 313 -13.98 -7.31 -12.69
C ASN A 313 -12.47 -7.05 -12.49
N MET A 314 -11.78 -7.99 -11.87
CA MET A 314 -10.44 -7.80 -11.35
C MET A 314 -9.46 -8.75 -12.04
N SER A 315 -8.40 -8.20 -12.63
CA SER A 315 -7.25 -9.01 -13.08
C SER A 315 -6.25 -9.11 -11.95
N ILE A 316 -5.65 -10.28 -11.72
CA ILE A 316 -4.76 -10.53 -10.59
C ILE A 316 -3.46 -11.19 -11.03
N ILE A 317 -2.37 -10.88 -10.32
CA ILE A 317 -1.10 -11.63 -10.33
C ILE A 317 -0.68 -11.88 -8.88
N TYR A 318 -0.08 -13.03 -8.64
CA TYR A 318 0.44 -13.45 -7.35
C TYR A 318 1.64 -14.38 -7.50
N ASP A 319 2.47 -14.43 -6.46
CA ASP A 319 3.60 -15.37 -6.34
C ASP A 319 3.09 -16.81 -6.21
N GLY A 320 3.28 -17.62 -7.26
CA GLY A 320 2.84 -19.01 -7.33
C GLY A 320 3.97 -20.02 -7.17
N ASP A 321 3.65 -21.29 -6.96
CA ASP A 321 4.66 -22.34 -6.76
C ASP A 321 5.66 -22.46 -7.93
N ASN A 322 6.94 -22.22 -7.68
CA ASN A 322 8.01 -22.24 -8.68
C ASN A 322 8.44 -23.67 -9.00
N ASN A 323 8.20 -24.11 -10.23
CA ASN A 323 8.55 -25.46 -10.67
C ASN A 323 10.07 -25.75 -10.66
N ALA A 324 10.93 -24.74 -10.60
CA ALA A 324 12.37 -24.89 -10.51
C ALA A 324 12.88 -25.08 -9.07
N VAL A 325 12.07 -24.71 -8.08
CA VAL A 325 12.41 -24.80 -6.66
C VAL A 325 11.88 -26.11 -6.07
N GLN A 326 12.61 -26.65 -5.10
CA GLN A 326 12.18 -27.87 -4.42
C GLN A 326 11.30 -27.50 -3.23
N GLY A 327 9.99 -27.71 -3.35
CA GLY A 327 9.04 -27.45 -2.28
C GLY A 327 7.79 -26.80 -2.86
N ASN A 328 7.01 -26.17 -1.98
CA ASN A 328 6.10 -25.11 -2.37
C ASN A 328 6.68 -23.82 -1.75
N ASP A 329 7.00 -22.86 -2.58
CA ASP A 329 7.52 -21.52 -2.24
C ASP A 329 6.52 -20.39 -2.47
N THR A 330 5.26 -20.67 -2.81
CA THR A 330 4.18 -19.68 -2.96
C THR A 330 4.13 -18.69 -1.80
N GLY A 331 4.26 -17.41 -2.11
CA GLY A 331 4.27 -16.29 -1.17
C GLY A 331 5.53 -16.20 -0.33
N GLU A 332 6.57 -16.96 -0.68
CA GLU A 332 7.85 -17.11 -0.01
C GLU A 332 7.74 -17.11 1.53
N ARG A 333 6.80 -17.91 2.05
CA ARG A 333 6.33 -17.86 3.45
C ARG A 333 7.42 -18.12 4.49
N SER A 334 8.54 -18.68 4.05
CA SER A 334 9.71 -18.92 4.89
C SER A 334 10.57 -17.68 5.13
N LEU A 335 10.39 -16.62 4.33
CA LEU A 335 11.14 -15.38 4.42
C LEU A 335 10.81 -14.55 5.67
N PRO A 336 11.76 -13.70 6.11
CA PRO A 336 11.56 -12.72 7.16
C PRO A 336 10.30 -11.83 7.00
N ILE A 337 10.08 -11.27 5.83
CA ILE A 337 8.81 -10.68 5.38
C ILE A 337 8.35 -11.61 4.25
N PRO A 338 7.22 -12.31 4.39
CA PRO A 338 6.64 -13.10 3.31
C PRO A 338 6.30 -12.24 2.09
N CYS A 339 6.35 -12.84 0.90
CA CYS A 339 5.86 -12.26 -0.34
C CYS A 339 4.37 -12.59 -0.55
N ASP A 340 3.57 -12.57 0.52
CA ASP A 340 2.17 -13.02 0.52
C ASP A 340 1.17 -11.97 0.03
N GLY A 341 1.68 -10.90 -0.61
CA GLY A 341 0.84 -9.88 -1.22
C GLY A 341 0.38 -10.33 -2.61
N TRP A 342 -0.87 -10.06 -2.93
CA TRP A 342 -1.46 -10.29 -4.24
C TRP A 342 -1.75 -8.93 -4.85
N THR A 343 -1.44 -8.74 -6.13
CA THR A 343 -1.63 -7.48 -6.86
C THR A 343 -2.79 -7.64 -7.83
N GLY A 344 -3.68 -6.65 -7.88
CA GLY A 344 -4.86 -6.73 -8.72
C GLY A 344 -5.30 -5.38 -9.28
N GLY A 345 -5.92 -5.41 -10.44
CA GLY A 345 -6.49 -4.24 -11.09
C GLY A 345 -7.99 -4.40 -11.30
N ARG A 346 -8.79 -3.50 -10.72
CA ARG A 346 -10.25 -3.52 -10.76
C ARG A 346 -10.82 -2.36 -11.56
N LEU A 347 -11.72 -2.65 -12.49
CA LEU A 347 -12.51 -1.63 -13.19
C LEU A 347 -13.67 -1.14 -12.32
N LEU A 348 -13.67 0.15 -11.95
CA LEU A 348 -14.70 0.74 -11.10
C LEU A 348 -15.82 1.43 -11.89
N TYR A 349 -15.48 2.04 -13.03
CA TYR A 349 -16.46 2.71 -13.89
C TYR A 349 -16.07 2.71 -15.36
N THR A 350 -17.07 2.47 -16.23
CA THR A 350 -17.00 2.71 -17.66
C THR A 350 -18.40 3.06 -18.23
N PRO A 351 -18.52 3.98 -19.23
CA PRO A 351 -19.81 4.53 -19.68
C PRO A 351 -20.54 3.61 -20.66
N ARG A 352 -20.64 2.31 -20.35
CA ARG A 352 -21.35 1.34 -21.19
C ARG A 352 -22.22 0.42 -20.36
N ALA A 353 -23.34 0.01 -20.95
CA ALA A 353 -24.09 -1.14 -20.48
C ALA A 353 -23.20 -2.40 -20.42
N PRO A 354 -23.49 -3.34 -19.51
CA PRO A 354 -22.76 -4.60 -19.40
C PRO A 354 -22.65 -5.30 -20.76
N TYR A 355 -21.50 -5.88 -21.05
CA TYR A 355 -21.39 -6.83 -22.15
C TYR A 355 -22.04 -8.15 -21.72
N PHE A 356 -22.75 -8.81 -22.63
CA PHE A 356 -23.26 -10.18 -22.41
C PHE A 356 -24.16 -10.30 -21.16
N THR A 357 -25.15 -9.41 -21.02
CA THR A 357 -26.05 -9.30 -19.86
C THR A 357 -26.81 -10.60 -19.54
N THR A 358 -26.77 -11.04 -18.28
CA THR A 358 -27.77 -11.91 -17.63
C THR A 358 -28.79 -11.04 -16.86
N PRO A 359 -29.97 -11.56 -16.47
CA PRO A 359 -30.91 -10.82 -15.62
C PRO A 359 -30.34 -10.35 -14.28
N GLU A 360 -29.30 -11.03 -13.79
CA GLU A 360 -28.66 -10.81 -12.50
C GLU A 360 -27.52 -9.78 -12.55
N ASP A 361 -26.95 -9.48 -13.72
CA ASP A 361 -25.82 -8.54 -13.85
C ASP A 361 -26.17 -7.27 -14.65
N THR A 362 -26.12 -6.13 -13.95
CA THR A 362 -26.43 -4.80 -14.48
C THR A 362 -25.22 -3.86 -14.52
N LEU A 363 -24.01 -4.34 -14.24
CA LEU A 363 -22.82 -3.50 -14.08
C LEU A 363 -21.97 -3.36 -15.35
N PRO A 364 -21.34 -2.19 -15.55
CA PRO A 364 -20.31 -2.06 -16.57
C PRO A 364 -19.16 -3.02 -16.28
N ARG A 365 -18.89 -3.92 -17.23
CA ARG A 365 -17.80 -4.91 -17.17
C ARG A 365 -16.63 -4.48 -18.04
N PRO A 366 -15.41 -4.97 -17.77
CA PRO A 366 -14.35 -4.98 -18.77
C PRO A 366 -14.82 -5.73 -20.01
N PHE A 367 -14.21 -5.39 -21.15
CA PHE A 367 -14.43 -6.06 -22.42
C PHE A 367 -13.57 -7.32 -22.56
N ALA A 368 -12.36 -7.27 -22.01
CA ALA A 368 -11.42 -8.36 -22.07
C ALA A 368 -10.46 -8.33 -20.89
N HIS A 369 -10.13 -9.52 -20.40
CA HIS A 369 -8.92 -9.83 -19.67
C HIS A 369 -8.03 -10.69 -20.57
N GLN A 370 -6.81 -10.24 -20.82
CA GLN A 370 -5.83 -11.03 -21.55
C GLN A 370 -4.54 -11.04 -20.76
N TRP A 371 -3.71 -12.04 -21.00
CA TRP A 371 -2.37 -12.10 -20.47
C TRP A 371 -1.43 -12.73 -21.48
N TRP A 372 -0.15 -12.45 -21.32
CA TRP A 372 0.94 -13.07 -22.06
C TRP A 372 2.18 -13.13 -21.18
N ASN A 373 3.12 -14.00 -21.53
CA ASN A 373 4.40 -14.03 -20.86
C ASN A 373 5.42 -13.10 -21.52
N TRP A 374 6.48 -12.73 -20.79
CA TRP A 374 7.57 -11.88 -21.27
C TRP A 374 8.09 -12.30 -22.66
N ASN A 375 8.27 -13.59 -22.92
CA ASN A 375 8.76 -14.08 -24.22
C ASN A 375 7.86 -13.74 -25.43
N SER A 376 6.64 -13.26 -25.16
CA SER A 376 5.59 -13.00 -26.14
C SER A 376 5.09 -11.55 -26.08
N ASP A 377 5.87 -10.62 -25.53
CA ASP A 377 5.49 -9.20 -25.50
C ASP A 377 5.10 -8.68 -26.90
N PRO A 378 3.94 -8.01 -27.04
CA PRO A 378 3.46 -7.53 -28.32
C PRO A 378 4.34 -6.39 -28.84
N GLY A 379 4.94 -6.57 -30.02
CA GLY A 379 5.98 -5.68 -30.53
C GLY A 379 5.47 -4.53 -31.40
N ASN A 380 4.17 -4.49 -31.73
CA ASN A 380 3.61 -3.52 -32.66
C ASN A 380 2.11 -3.24 -32.40
N ASP A 381 1.59 -2.17 -33.01
CA ASP A 381 0.19 -1.75 -32.91
C ASP A 381 -0.83 -2.83 -33.26
N ASP A 382 -0.55 -3.68 -34.27
CA ASP A 382 -1.50 -4.71 -34.68
C ASP A 382 -1.67 -5.74 -33.55
N GLU A 383 -0.57 -6.26 -32.99
CA GLU A 383 -0.57 -7.21 -31.88
C GLU A 383 -1.18 -6.61 -30.61
N LYS A 384 -0.77 -5.39 -30.24
CA LYS A 384 -1.30 -4.68 -29.07
C LYS A 384 -2.81 -4.48 -29.16
N PHE A 385 -3.28 -3.97 -30.30
CA PHE A 385 -4.71 -3.80 -30.53
C PHE A 385 -5.45 -5.13 -30.51
N GLU A 386 -4.85 -6.20 -31.05
CA GLU A 386 -5.44 -7.53 -31.05
C GLU A 386 -5.66 -8.08 -29.64
N TYR A 387 -4.73 -7.85 -28.71
CA TYR A 387 -4.93 -8.17 -27.30
C TYR A 387 -6.03 -7.29 -26.70
N MET A 388 -6.01 -5.96 -26.92
CA MET A 388 -7.05 -5.05 -26.41
C MET A 388 -8.47 -5.44 -26.87
N SER A 389 -8.59 -5.98 -28.09
CA SER A 389 -9.85 -6.42 -28.65
C SER A 389 -10.14 -7.92 -28.48
N ALA A 390 -9.35 -8.67 -27.71
CA ALA A 390 -9.46 -10.13 -27.54
C ALA A 390 -9.54 -10.93 -28.86
N THR A 391 -8.79 -10.47 -29.86
CA THR A 391 -8.68 -11.13 -31.18
C THR A 391 -7.31 -11.74 -31.44
N HIS A 392 -6.34 -11.52 -30.56
CA HIS A 392 -5.01 -12.06 -30.71
C HIS A 392 -5.06 -13.60 -30.66
N PRO A 393 -4.35 -14.33 -31.54
CA PRO A 393 -4.38 -15.79 -31.53
C PRO A 393 -3.93 -16.43 -30.21
N ALA A 394 -3.05 -15.75 -29.45
CA ALA A 394 -2.63 -16.22 -28.13
C ALA A 394 -3.74 -16.15 -27.07
N GLY A 395 -4.77 -15.32 -27.30
CA GLY A 395 -5.98 -15.29 -26.46
C GLY A 395 -6.86 -16.52 -26.64
N MET A 396 -6.54 -17.43 -27.57
CA MET A 396 -7.23 -18.72 -27.78
C MET A 396 -8.74 -18.63 -28.01
N GLY A 397 -9.25 -17.44 -28.36
CA GLY A 397 -10.68 -17.17 -28.55
C GLY A 397 -11.42 -16.75 -27.28
N TYR A 398 -10.73 -16.64 -26.14
CA TYR A 398 -11.27 -16.12 -24.89
C TYR A 398 -11.26 -14.59 -24.88
N ASN A 399 -12.34 -14.00 -24.38
CA ASN A 399 -12.34 -12.61 -23.96
C ASN A 399 -11.64 -12.43 -22.62
N PHE A 400 -11.73 -13.45 -21.76
CA PHE A 400 -11.14 -13.53 -20.44
C PHE A 400 -10.34 -14.82 -20.42
N ILE A 401 -9.02 -14.72 -20.66
CA ILE A 401 -8.19 -15.93 -20.67
C ILE A 401 -8.16 -16.50 -19.25
N PRO A 402 -8.48 -17.79 -19.04
CA PRO A 402 -8.45 -18.39 -17.71
C PRO A 402 -7.02 -18.42 -17.14
N ASN A 403 -6.91 -18.77 -15.86
CA ASN A 403 -5.65 -19.01 -15.19
C ASN A 403 -4.67 -19.84 -16.05
N ALA A 404 -3.41 -19.42 -16.09
CA ALA A 404 -2.39 -20.07 -16.91
C ALA A 404 -2.29 -21.58 -16.66
N ARG A 405 -2.43 -22.01 -15.40
CA ARG A 405 -2.33 -23.42 -15.01
C ARG A 405 -3.49 -24.28 -15.49
N GLU A 406 -4.69 -23.71 -15.61
CA GLU A 406 -5.87 -24.44 -16.07
C GLU A 406 -5.77 -24.87 -17.54
N ILE A 407 -5.03 -24.09 -18.33
CA ILE A 407 -4.72 -24.40 -19.73
C ILE A 407 -3.35 -25.07 -19.90
N GLY A 408 -2.69 -25.45 -18.80
CA GLY A 408 -1.44 -26.20 -18.77
C GLY A 408 -0.17 -25.38 -19.03
N ALA A 409 -0.23 -24.06 -18.88
CA ALA A 409 0.96 -23.20 -18.82
C ALA A 409 1.54 -23.18 -17.38
N PRO A 410 2.87 -23.05 -17.23
CA PRO A 410 3.50 -22.97 -15.91
C PRO A 410 3.30 -21.59 -15.27
N THR A 411 3.68 -21.44 -14.01
CA THR A 411 4.06 -20.13 -13.47
C THR A 411 5.19 -19.53 -14.29
N PHE A 412 5.13 -18.21 -14.50
CA PHE A 412 6.09 -17.48 -15.32
C PHE A 412 5.92 -15.97 -15.16
N ASP A 413 6.84 -15.22 -15.76
CA ASP A 413 6.73 -13.77 -15.92
C ASP A 413 5.55 -13.38 -16.81
N TYR A 414 4.44 -12.98 -16.19
CA TYR A 414 3.18 -12.64 -16.86
C TYR A 414 2.85 -11.16 -16.76
N ARG A 415 2.24 -10.63 -17.83
CA ARG A 415 1.51 -9.36 -17.79
C ARG A 415 0.03 -9.65 -17.89
N TRP A 416 -0.78 -8.94 -17.12
CA TRP A 416 -2.22 -8.87 -17.41
C TRP A 416 -2.55 -7.63 -18.22
N LEU A 417 -3.69 -7.69 -18.89
CA LEU A 417 -4.30 -6.61 -19.63
C LEU A 417 -5.81 -6.58 -19.38
N THR A 418 -6.34 -5.45 -18.95
CA THR A 418 -7.77 -5.23 -18.72
C THR A 418 -8.27 -4.13 -19.65
N SER A 419 -9.17 -4.45 -20.57
CA SER A 419 -9.67 -3.51 -21.59
C SER A 419 -11.09 -3.06 -21.34
N SER A 420 -11.36 -1.80 -21.66
CA SER A 420 -12.68 -1.20 -21.73
C SER A 420 -12.95 -0.70 -23.16
N GLY A 421 -14.05 -1.11 -23.77
CA GLY A 421 -14.41 -0.77 -25.16
C GLY A 421 -15.08 -1.94 -25.91
N PRO A 422 -15.34 -1.88 -27.23
CA PRO A 422 -15.00 -0.81 -28.15
C PRO A 422 -15.96 0.38 -28.08
N PHE A 423 -15.43 1.58 -27.94
CA PHE A 423 -16.17 2.81 -28.08
C PHE A 423 -16.11 3.34 -29.51
N THR A 424 -17.01 4.27 -29.83
CA THR A 424 -16.79 5.22 -30.93
C THR A 424 -16.61 6.57 -30.27
N LEU A 425 -15.44 7.19 -30.46
CA LEU A 425 -15.09 8.46 -29.84
C LEU A 425 -15.00 9.55 -30.93
N PRO A 426 -16.06 10.35 -31.14
CA PRO A 426 -16.06 11.46 -32.08
C PRO A 426 -14.97 12.50 -31.78
N ALA A 427 -14.60 13.27 -32.81
CA ALA A 427 -13.66 14.37 -32.64
C ALA A 427 -14.23 15.42 -31.67
N GLY A 428 -13.46 15.76 -30.63
CA GLY A 428 -13.84 16.67 -29.57
C GLY A 428 -14.57 16.04 -28.38
N ASP A 429 -14.95 14.76 -28.47
CA ASP A 429 -15.62 14.07 -27.38
C ASP A 429 -14.64 13.51 -26.35
N THR A 430 -15.17 13.21 -25.16
CA THR A 430 -14.42 12.72 -23.99
C THR A 430 -14.99 11.39 -23.53
N LEU A 431 -14.11 10.39 -23.35
CA LEU A 431 -14.40 9.15 -22.63
C LEU A 431 -13.92 9.29 -21.19
N ARG A 432 -14.73 8.88 -20.21
CA ARG A 432 -14.34 8.84 -18.80
C ARG A 432 -14.33 7.42 -18.30
N VAL A 433 -13.28 7.01 -17.61
CA VAL A 433 -13.17 5.68 -17.01
C VAL A 433 -12.48 5.78 -15.66
N VAL A 434 -12.76 4.83 -14.76
CA VAL A 434 -12.15 4.76 -13.43
C VAL A 434 -11.64 3.36 -13.16
N TYR A 435 -10.41 3.26 -12.68
CA TYR A 435 -9.72 2.01 -12.40
C TYR A 435 -9.03 2.08 -11.04
N ALA A 436 -8.88 0.95 -10.37
CA ALA A 436 -8.10 0.85 -9.14
C ALA A 436 -7.01 -0.22 -9.27
N HIS A 437 -5.82 0.10 -8.78
CA HIS A 437 -4.75 -0.88 -8.55
C HIS A 437 -4.68 -1.15 -7.05
N CYS A 438 -4.85 -2.41 -6.67
CA CYS A 438 -5.03 -2.88 -5.30
C CYS A 438 -3.93 -3.89 -4.96
N ILE A 439 -3.51 -3.92 -3.71
CA ILE A 439 -2.62 -4.96 -3.18
C ILE A 439 -3.17 -5.42 -1.83
N GLY A 440 -3.12 -6.71 -1.53
CA GLY A 440 -3.53 -7.20 -0.21
C GLY A 440 -2.96 -8.58 0.11
N GLN A 441 -3.04 -8.97 1.38
CA GLN A 441 -2.53 -10.28 1.83
C GLN A 441 -3.43 -11.42 1.32
N GLY A 442 -2.88 -12.29 0.49
CA GLY A 442 -3.64 -13.36 -0.14
C GLY A 442 -4.77 -12.86 -1.04
N LEU A 443 -5.60 -13.79 -1.52
CA LEU A 443 -6.81 -13.44 -2.27
C LEU A 443 -7.83 -12.72 -1.39
N LYS A 444 -7.95 -13.09 -0.10
CA LYS A 444 -8.83 -12.43 0.87
C LYS A 444 -8.55 -10.93 0.97
N GLY A 445 -7.30 -10.57 1.24
CA GLY A 445 -6.89 -9.17 1.41
C GLY A 445 -7.02 -8.39 0.11
N LEU A 446 -6.66 -8.99 -1.03
CA LEU A 446 -6.82 -8.33 -2.33
C LEU A 446 -8.30 -8.06 -2.67
N ARG A 447 -9.19 -9.04 -2.45
CA ARG A 447 -10.64 -8.86 -2.62
C ARG A 447 -11.18 -7.78 -1.70
N ALA A 448 -10.76 -7.76 -0.43
CA ALA A 448 -11.15 -6.71 0.51
C ALA A 448 -10.74 -5.31 0.01
N ALA A 449 -9.47 -5.12 -0.41
CA ALA A 449 -8.99 -3.85 -0.96
C ALA A 449 -9.77 -3.43 -2.21
N ALA A 450 -10.03 -4.37 -3.12
CA ALA A 450 -10.79 -4.12 -4.33
C ALA A 450 -12.26 -3.75 -4.03
N ASP A 451 -12.89 -4.44 -3.08
CA ASP A 451 -14.27 -4.21 -2.63
C ASP A 451 -14.42 -2.85 -1.95
N GLN A 452 -13.43 -2.44 -1.15
CA GLN A 452 -13.37 -1.11 -0.58
C GLN A 452 -13.14 -0.02 -1.63
N ALA A 453 -12.39 -0.28 -2.70
CA ALA A 453 -12.24 0.67 -3.80
C ALA A 453 -13.59 0.94 -4.53
N MET A 454 -14.42 -0.09 -4.69
CA MET A 454 -15.78 0.04 -5.25
C MET A 454 -16.72 0.80 -4.32
N ILE A 455 -16.69 0.51 -3.02
CA ILE A 455 -17.46 1.24 -2.00
C ILE A 455 -17.02 2.72 -1.97
N ALA A 456 -15.72 2.97 -1.97
CA ALA A 456 -15.13 4.31 -1.95
C ALA A 456 -15.56 5.15 -3.17
N TYR A 457 -15.59 4.55 -4.36
CA TYR A 457 -16.02 5.27 -5.57
C TYR A 457 -17.45 5.78 -5.45
N TYR A 458 -18.38 4.93 -4.98
CA TYR A 458 -19.78 5.32 -4.86
C TYR A 458 -20.13 6.02 -3.53
N SER A 459 -19.17 6.20 -2.63
CA SER A 459 -19.39 6.92 -1.37
C SER A 459 -19.78 8.39 -1.62
N GLY A 460 -20.92 8.79 -1.05
CA GLY A 460 -21.54 10.11 -1.23
C GLY A 460 -22.39 10.28 -2.48
N SER A 461 -22.50 9.25 -3.33
CA SER A 461 -23.35 9.30 -4.54
C SER A 461 -24.79 9.62 -4.16
N GLN A 462 -25.41 10.56 -4.87
CA GLN A 462 -26.78 11.00 -4.60
C GLN A 462 -27.81 10.34 -5.52
N THR A 463 -27.38 9.98 -6.73
CA THR A 463 -28.27 9.48 -7.79
C THR A 463 -27.74 8.23 -8.46
N SER A 464 -26.45 7.98 -8.36
CA SER A 464 -25.78 6.82 -8.93
C SER A 464 -25.57 5.72 -7.89
N SER A 465 -25.40 4.52 -8.41
CA SER A 465 -24.99 3.33 -7.68
C SER A 465 -24.24 2.43 -8.66
N PRO A 466 -23.61 1.34 -8.22
CA PRO A 466 -23.04 0.40 -9.18
C PRO A 466 -24.03 -0.04 -10.26
N ALA A 467 -25.30 -0.31 -9.89
CA ALA A 467 -26.36 -0.69 -10.83
C ALA A 467 -26.87 0.45 -11.73
N GLN A 468 -26.60 1.71 -11.35
CA GLN A 468 -26.89 2.90 -12.15
C GLN A 468 -25.65 3.80 -12.16
N PRO A 469 -24.59 3.38 -12.86
CA PRO A 469 -23.26 3.94 -12.73
C PRO A 469 -23.18 5.32 -13.41
N SER A 470 -22.43 6.24 -12.81
CA SER A 470 -22.14 7.56 -13.38
C SER A 470 -20.64 7.85 -13.35
N ALA A 471 -20.21 8.76 -14.22
CA ALA A 471 -18.83 9.24 -14.20
C ALA A 471 -18.60 10.15 -12.99
N PHE A 472 -17.33 10.27 -12.58
CA PHE A 472 -16.88 11.07 -11.43
C PHE A 472 -17.16 12.59 -11.49
N ASN A 473 -17.77 13.08 -12.57
CA ASN A 473 -18.17 14.47 -12.78
C ASN A 473 -19.70 14.64 -12.93
N GLU A 474 -20.46 13.54 -12.87
CA GLU A 474 -21.91 13.50 -13.05
C GLU A 474 -22.65 13.33 -11.71
N ASP A 475 -21.99 12.80 -10.69
CA ASP A 475 -22.46 12.67 -9.31
C ASP A 475 -21.30 12.94 -8.32
N LEU A 476 -21.60 12.98 -7.03
CA LEU A 476 -20.60 12.93 -5.97
C LEU A 476 -20.02 11.53 -5.87
N HIS A 477 -18.69 11.46 -5.76
CA HIS A 477 -17.92 10.23 -5.64
C HIS A 477 -16.76 10.50 -4.69
N TRP A 478 -16.22 9.45 -4.07
CA TRP A 478 -15.07 9.56 -3.15
C TRP A 478 -15.33 10.44 -1.92
N VAL A 479 -16.57 10.53 -1.46
CA VAL A 479 -16.92 11.28 -0.25
C VAL A 479 -16.61 10.42 0.98
N LEU A 480 -15.32 10.35 1.28
CA LEU A 480 -14.76 9.61 2.41
C LEU A 480 -14.34 10.59 3.52
N PRO A 481 -14.38 10.17 4.80
CA PRO A 481 -13.85 11.02 5.86
C PRO A 481 -12.34 11.24 5.66
N VAL A 482 -11.87 12.45 5.92
CA VAL A 482 -10.45 12.79 5.80
C VAL A 482 -9.90 13.09 7.19
N PRO A 483 -9.07 12.22 7.79
CA PRO A 483 -8.46 12.52 9.07
C PRO A 483 -7.45 13.67 8.95
N PRO A 484 -7.13 14.36 10.06
CA PRO A 484 -6.03 15.31 10.12
C PRO A 484 -4.71 14.63 9.70
N PRO A 485 -3.75 15.36 9.10
CA PRO A 485 -2.58 14.74 8.50
C PRO A 485 -1.64 14.12 9.55
N ILE A 486 -0.90 13.11 9.11
CA ILE A 486 0.05 12.35 9.95
C ILE A 486 1.17 13.30 10.42
N PRO A 487 1.41 13.49 11.73
CA PRO A 487 2.46 14.38 12.23
C PRO A 487 3.86 13.84 11.92
N ASN A 488 4.85 14.72 11.78
CA ASN A 488 6.24 14.29 11.61
C ASN A 488 6.81 13.86 12.97
N LEU A 489 7.10 12.58 13.13
CA LEU A 489 7.53 11.98 14.39
C LEU A 489 9.05 11.73 14.41
N ASN A 490 9.67 11.99 15.56
CA ASN A 490 11.01 11.53 15.91
C ASN A 490 11.01 10.90 17.30
N TYR A 491 11.80 9.85 17.50
CA TYR A 491 11.93 9.22 18.81
C TYR A 491 13.32 8.63 19.04
N THR A 492 13.72 8.57 20.31
CA THR A 492 15.05 8.11 20.75
C THR A 492 14.96 7.33 22.05
N GLY A 493 15.77 6.27 22.18
CA GLY A 493 15.85 5.46 23.39
C GLY A 493 16.49 6.22 24.55
N MET A 494 16.07 5.91 25.77
CA MET A 494 16.64 6.44 27.02
C MET A 494 16.67 5.37 28.12
N SER A 495 17.26 5.70 29.27
CA SER A 495 17.28 4.82 30.46
C SER A 495 15.88 4.40 30.85
N GLY A 496 15.56 3.12 30.63
CA GLY A 496 14.27 2.55 31.00
C GLY A 496 13.07 3.11 30.23
N GLY A 497 13.26 3.56 28.99
CA GLY A 497 12.15 4.07 28.20
C GLY A 497 12.52 4.60 26.82
N VAL A 498 11.56 5.25 26.17
CA VAL A 498 11.72 5.94 24.89
C VAL A 498 11.11 7.33 24.99
N ARG A 499 11.78 8.32 24.42
CA ARG A 499 11.28 9.68 24.31
C ARG A 499 10.88 10.00 22.88
N LEU A 500 9.67 10.51 22.71
CA LEU A 500 9.06 10.87 21.43
C LEU A 500 8.87 12.39 21.38
N ALA A 501 8.95 12.94 20.17
CA ALA A 501 8.55 14.31 19.87
C ALA A 501 8.02 14.39 18.42
N TRP A 502 6.98 15.19 18.21
CA TRP A 502 6.37 15.37 16.89
C TRP A 502 6.07 16.85 16.62
N ASP A 503 5.82 17.19 15.35
CA ASP A 503 5.42 18.54 14.96
C ASP A 503 3.91 18.79 15.17
N ASN A 504 3.47 20.03 14.95
CA ASN A 504 2.11 20.45 15.24
C ASN A 504 1.30 20.80 13.98
N HIS A 505 1.76 20.39 12.79
CA HIS A 505 1.13 20.84 11.55
C HIS A 505 -0.31 20.31 11.41
N ALA A 506 -0.58 19.10 11.91
CA ALA A 506 -1.91 18.50 11.92
C ALA A 506 -2.99 19.37 12.60
N GLU A 507 -2.61 20.23 13.55
CA GLU A 507 -3.53 21.09 14.30
C GLU A 507 -4.10 22.27 13.48
N TYR A 508 -3.50 22.58 12.33
CA TYR A 508 -3.86 23.76 11.53
C TYR A 508 -4.16 23.46 10.07
N GLU A 509 -3.95 22.21 9.63
CA GLU A 509 -4.26 21.79 8.27
C GLU A 509 -5.78 21.72 8.09
N ILE A 510 -6.22 22.19 6.93
CA ILE A 510 -7.63 22.27 6.58
C ILE A 510 -8.05 20.94 5.97
N ASP A 511 -9.09 20.31 6.52
CA ASP A 511 -9.73 19.15 5.88
C ASP A 511 -10.24 19.61 4.49
N PRO A 512 -9.78 18.99 3.39
CA PRO A 512 -10.14 19.39 2.04
C PRO A 512 -11.63 19.17 1.73
N LEU A 513 -12.30 18.26 2.43
CA LEU A 513 -13.73 17.98 2.32
C LEU A 513 -14.55 19.00 3.11
N LEU A 514 -14.16 19.32 4.34
CA LEU A 514 -14.92 20.19 5.24
C LEU A 514 -14.61 21.69 5.08
N GLY A 515 -13.43 22.04 4.58
CA GLY A 515 -12.99 23.43 4.40
C GLY A 515 -12.56 24.14 5.68
N TYR A 516 -12.47 23.44 6.81
CA TYR A 516 -11.89 23.91 8.08
C TYR A 516 -11.01 22.82 8.71
N SER A 517 -10.19 23.19 9.69
CA SER A 517 -9.42 22.21 10.46
C SER A 517 -10.32 21.55 11.51
N ASP A 518 -10.30 20.23 11.55
CA ASP A 518 -11.16 19.35 12.35
C ASP A 518 -10.34 18.51 13.36
N PHE A 519 -9.10 18.92 13.61
CA PHE A 519 -8.20 18.29 14.56
C PHE A 519 -8.77 18.27 15.98
N GLU A 520 -8.80 17.08 16.58
CA GLU A 520 -9.25 16.86 17.96
C GLU A 520 -8.07 16.53 18.89
N GLY A 521 -7.09 15.73 18.44
CA GLY A 521 -5.95 15.39 19.29
C GLY A 521 -4.95 14.42 18.69
N TYR A 522 -4.10 13.85 19.55
CA TYR A 522 -3.10 12.83 19.17
C TYR A 522 -3.28 11.52 19.93
N LYS A 523 -3.02 10.38 19.28
CA LYS A 523 -2.86 9.08 19.95
C LYS A 523 -1.45 8.53 19.70
N VAL A 524 -0.85 7.93 20.72
CA VAL A 524 0.49 7.34 20.67
C VAL A 524 0.37 5.83 20.74
N TYR A 525 0.97 5.16 19.76
CA TYR A 525 1.03 3.70 19.75
C TYR A 525 2.46 3.18 19.77
N ARG A 526 2.60 1.95 20.26
CA ARG A 526 3.85 1.23 20.38
C ARG A 526 3.69 -0.19 19.89
N ALA A 527 4.69 -0.70 19.18
CA ALA A 527 4.79 -2.09 18.80
C ALA A 527 6.20 -2.63 19.06
N PRO A 528 6.35 -3.81 19.70
CA PRO A 528 7.64 -4.49 19.83
C PRO A 528 7.93 -5.34 18.59
N TYR A 529 9.21 -5.51 18.24
CA TYR A 529 9.72 -6.40 17.18
C TYR A 529 9.39 -6.05 15.72
N ALA A 530 8.19 -5.59 15.44
CA ALA A 530 7.76 -5.16 14.10
C ALA A 530 6.80 -3.96 14.22
N PRO A 531 6.66 -3.11 13.19
CA PRO A 531 5.69 -2.02 13.14
C PRO A 531 4.26 -2.53 12.86
N THR A 532 3.83 -3.57 13.58
CA THR A 532 2.52 -4.22 13.48
C THR A 532 1.96 -4.47 14.89
N ASN A 533 0.69 -4.85 15.02
CA ASN A 533 0.08 -5.12 16.34
C ASN A 533 0.21 -3.95 17.33
N TRP A 534 -0.09 -2.75 16.86
CA TRP A 534 0.06 -1.50 17.60
C TRP A 534 -0.78 -1.47 18.89
N GLN A 535 -0.11 -1.27 20.03
CA GLN A 535 -0.76 -1.00 21.32
C GLN A 535 -0.86 0.51 21.55
N MET A 536 -2.06 1.04 21.82
CA MET A 536 -2.23 2.43 22.25
C MET A 536 -1.73 2.60 23.69
N ILE A 537 -0.86 3.58 23.92
CA ILE A 537 -0.25 3.82 25.24
C ILE A 537 -0.53 5.23 25.80
N ALA A 538 -1.02 6.15 24.96
CA ALA A 538 -1.47 7.47 25.37
C ALA A 538 -2.42 8.07 24.33
N ALA A 539 -3.29 8.97 24.78
CA ALA A 539 -4.07 9.88 23.93
C ALA A 539 -4.09 11.27 24.57
N PHE A 540 -4.25 12.28 23.73
CA PHE A 540 -4.31 13.70 24.08
C PHE A 540 -5.50 14.34 23.38
N ASP A 541 -6.07 15.36 24.00
CA ASP A 541 -7.27 16.03 23.51
C ASP A 541 -7.09 17.55 23.56
N ASN A 542 -7.65 18.24 22.57
CA ASN A 542 -7.68 19.69 22.43
C ASN A 542 -8.85 20.32 23.20
N LEU A 543 -9.69 19.54 23.87
CA LEU A 543 -10.74 20.02 24.76
C LEU A 543 -10.31 20.01 26.25
N PRO A 544 -9.63 21.07 26.75
CA PRO A 544 -8.97 21.08 28.06
C PRO A 544 -9.90 20.99 29.29
N ASP A 545 -11.22 21.00 29.09
CA ASP A 545 -12.22 21.07 30.17
C ASP A 545 -13.33 19.99 30.02
N SER A 546 -13.17 18.98 29.15
CA SER A 546 -14.20 17.94 28.95
C SER A 546 -13.64 16.52 28.87
N ALA A 547 -14.22 15.63 29.66
CA ALA A 547 -13.97 14.20 29.54
C ALA A 547 -14.60 13.64 28.26
N VAL A 548 -13.87 12.78 27.56
CA VAL A 548 -14.26 12.20 26.27
C VAL A 548 -14.27 10.67 26.28
N TYR A 549 -15.07 10.10 25.40
CA TYR A 549 -14.94 8.68 25.05
C TYR A 549 -13.80 8.53 24.05
N VAL A 550 -12.86 7.64 24.33
CA VAL A 550 -11.80 7.28 23.38
C VAL A 550 -12.39 6.26 22.43
N ILE A 551 -12.51 6.67 21.17
CA ILE A 551 -13.18 5.91 20.13
C ILE A 551 -12.13 5.44 19.10
N ASN A 552 -12.26 4.20 18.63
CA ASN A 552 -11.45 3.69 17.50
C ASN A 552 -12.09 4.09 16.15
N THR A 553 -11.47 3.73 15.02
CA THR A 553 -11.99 4.08 13.69
C THR A 553 -13.31 3.38 13.35
N GLU A 554 -13.60 2.25 13.99
CA GLU A 554 -14.86 1.49 13.85
C GLU A 554 -16.02 2.12 14.65
N GLY A 555 -15.77 3.14 15.47
CA GLY A 555 -16.76 3.77 16.32
C GLY A 555 -16.93 3.12 17.70
N ASP A 556 -16.16 2.09 18.00
CA ASP A 556 -16.18 1.42 19.28
C ASP A 556 -15.52 2.27 20.38
N THR A 557 -16.20 2.31 21.51
CA THR A 557 -15.71 3.00 22.69
C THR A 557 -14.73 2.11 23.45
N LEU A 558 -13.46 2.51 23.49
CA LEU A 558 -12.39 1.80 24.20
C LEU A 558 -12.48 1.95 25.73
N ASN A 559 -13.22 2.95 26.21
CA ASN A 559 -13.51 3.21 27.63
C ASN A 559 -15.03 3.19 27.92
N PRO A 560 -15.73 2.06 27.75
CA PRO A 560 -17.19 2.00 27.75
C PRO A 560 -17.84 2.33 29.11
N GLY A 561 -17.06 2.32 30.20
CA GLY A 561 -17.56 2.61 31.55
C GLY A 561 -17.84 4.09 31.81
N ALA A 562 -16.90 4.97 31.46
CA ALA A 562 -16.97 6.40 31.71
C ALA A 562 -16.01 7.16 30.77
N PRO A 563 -16.34 8.40 30.38
CA PRO A 563 -15.42 9.24 29.63
C PRO A 563 -14.17 9.56 30.46
N GLU A 564 -13.03 9.67 29.79
CA GLU A 564 -11.73 9.96 30.38
C GLU A 564 -11.37 11.43 30.18
N ASP A 565 -10.82 12.04 31.22
CA ASP A 565 -10.27 13.40 31.18
C ASP A 565 -8.86 13.33 30.59
N LEU A 566 -8.78 13.38 29.26
CA LEU A 566 -7.51 13.24 28.55
C LEU A 566 -6.61 14.47 28.80
N PRO A 567 -5.28 14.29 28.85
CA PRO A 567 -4.37 15.42 28.97
C PRO A 567 -4.43 16.34 27.75
N ASP A 568 -4.19 17.64 27.97
CA ASP A 568 -4.03 18.64 26.91
C ASP A 568 -3.02 18.18 25.84
N VAL A 569 -3.26 18.61 24.59
CA VAL A 569 -2.34 18.43 23.47
C VAL A 569 -0.91 18.82 23.84
N THR A 570 0.00 17.88 23.61
CA THR A 570 1.45 18.03 23.75
C THR A 570 2.14 17.60 22.45
N HIS A 571 3.42 17.93 22.33
CA HIS A 571 4.29 17.56 21.20
C HIS A 571 5.42 16.64 21.63
N ALA A 572 5.29 16.03 22.80
CA ALA A 572 6.26 15.10 23.34
C ALA A 572 5.60 14.13 24.32
N PHE A 573 6.04 12.87 24.27
CA PHE A 573 5.65 11.81 25.18
C PHE A 573 6.89 11.00 25.59
N THR A 574 6.89 10.49 26.81
CA THR A 574 7.96 9.63 27.32
C THR A 574 7.34 8.31 27.76
N ASP A 575 7.62 7.24 27.02
CA ASP A 575 7.22 5.89 27.40
C ASP A 575 8.19 5.32 28.43
N THR A 576 7.72 5.18 29.67
CA THR A 576 8.40 4.46 30.76
C THR A 576 7.54 3.32 31.31
N GLY A 577 6.56 2.85 30.54
CA GLY A 577 5.47 2.01 31.02
C GLY A 577 4.43 2.79 31.82
N GLY A 578 3.26 2.20 32.01
CA GLY A 578 2.16 2.83 32.69
C GLY A 578 0.83 2.07 32.57
N VAL A 579 -0.25 2.79 32.82
CA VAL A 579 -1.62 2.32 32.64
C VAL A 579 -2.36 3.33 31.79
N PHE A 580 -3.01 2.87 30.73
CA PHE A 580 -3.86 3.69 29.87
C PHE A 580 -5.16 2.94 29.58
N LEU A 581 -6.30 3.62 29.76
CA LEU A 581 -7.65 3.02 29.65
C LEU A 581 -7.84 1.73 30.47
N GLY A 582 -7.16 1.61 31.62
CA GLY A 582 -7.21 0.42 32.47
C GLY A 582 -6.29 -0.71 32.05
N GLU A 583 -5.68 -0.63 30.86
CA GLU A 583 -4.70 -1.60 30.36
C GLU A 583 -3.28 -1.22 30.80
N VAL A 584 -2.54 -2.22 31.29
CA VAL A 584 -1.15 -2.04 31.69
C VAL A 584 -0.27 -2.17 30.45
N TYR A 585 0.57 -1.17 30.18
CA TYR A 585 1.62 -1.28 29.20
C TYR A 585 2.97 -1.27 29.93
N GLU A 586 3.68 -2.39 29.82
CA GLU A 586 4.94 -2.57 30.57
C GLU A 586 6.02 -1.60 30.11
N GLN A 587 6.95 -1.29 31.02
CA GLN A 587 8.11 -0.47 30.72
C GLN A 587 8.90 -1.08 29.55
N PRO A 588 9.35 -0.27 28.56
CA PRO A 588 10.17 -0.76 27.47
C PRO A 588 11.41 -1.49 27.98
N VAL A 589 11.61 -2.72 27.51
CA VAL A 589 12.73 -3.56 27.94
C VAL A 589 13.98 -3.11 27.20
N ASN A 590 15.06 -2.87 27.95
CA ASN A 590 16.34 -2.50 27.34
C ASN A 590 16.79 -3.55 26.31
N SER A 591 17.33 -3.06 25.19
CA SER A 591 17.80 -3.87 24.06
C SER A 591 16.72 -4.68 23.32
N VAL A 592 15.43 -4.45 23.61
CA VAL A 592 14.31 -4.93 22.77
C VAL A 592 13.98 -3.86 21.72
N PRO A 593 13.74 -4.25 20.44
CA PRO A 593 13.30 -3.32 19.41
C PRO A 593 11.87 -2.84 19.65
N TYR A 594 11.68 -1.53 19.61
CA TYR A 594 10.36 -0.91 19.62
C TYR A 594 10.17 0.01 18.41
N TYR A 595 8.94 0.12 17.97
CA TYR A 595 8.47 1.08 16.98
C TYR A 595 7.38 1.92 17.64
N TYR A 596 7.29 3.18 17.22
CA TYR A 596 6.28 4.10 17.70
C TYR A 596 5.64 4.83 16.53
N VAL A 597 4.35 5.10 16.65
CA VAL A 597 3.61 5.97 15.75
C VAL A 597 2.81 6.97 16.57
N VAL A 598 2.62 8.15 16.01
CA VAL A 598 1.72 9.17 16.55
C VAL A 598 0.74 9.50 15.45
N VAL A 599 -0.54 9.31 15.73
CA VAL A 599 -1.60 9.67 14.78
C VAL A 599 -2.30 10.92 15.28
N ALA A 600 -2.71 11.78 14.35
CA ALA A 600 -3.69 12.83 14.62
C ALA A 600 -5.09 12.25 14.40
N TYR A 601 -6.07 12.67 15.20
CA TYR A 601 -7.46 12.24 15.06
C TYR A 601 -8.42 13.43 15.09
N ASP A 602 -9.60 13.24 14.50
CA ASP A 602 -10.71 14.19 14.49
C ASP A 602 -11.87 13.73 15.38
N SER A 603 -12.91 14.56 15.48
CA SER A 603 -14.14 14.25 16.17
C SER A 603 -15.29 13.87 15.24
N TYR A 604 -16.34 13.30 15.83
CA TYR A 604 -17.57 12.93 15.14
C TYR A 604 -18.18 14.11 14.38
N LYS A 605 -18.54 13.90 13.11
CA LYS A 605 -19.17 14.91 12.24
C LYS A 605 -20.58 14.46 11.86
N PRO A 606 -21.64 15.20 12.24
CA PRO A 606 -23.00 14.87 11.82
C PRO A 606 -23.19 15.10 10.31
N ALA A 607 -24.13 14.38 9.71
CA ALA A 607 -24.46 14.54 8.29
C ALA A 607 -24.83 15.99 7.93
N ASN A 608 -24.33 16.46 6.78
CA ASN A 608 -24.68 17.76 6.19
C ASN A 608 -25.26 17.57 4.78
N PRO A 609 -26.60 17.38 4.65
CA PRO A 609 -27.25 17.18 3.36
C PRO A 609 -27.14 18.37 2.40
N GLU A 610 -26.90 19.60 2.89
CA GLU A 610 -26.76 20.78 2.02
C GLU A 610 -25.44 20.75 1.23
N GLU A 611 -24.41 20.11 1.78
CA GLU A 611 -23.09 19.93 1.17
C GLU A 611 -22.91 18.53 0.56
N GLY A 612 -23.93 17.67 0.67
CA GLY A 612 -23.85 16.27 0.21
C GLY A 612 -22.94 15.40 1.07
N LEU A 613 -22.68 15.81 2.32
CA LEU A 613 -21.80 15.07 3.23
C LEU A 613 -22.64 14.12 4.11
N PRO A 614 -22.30 12.81 4.15
CA PRO A 614 -22.91 11.88 5.09
C PRO A 614 -22.40 12.14 6.52
N GLU A 615 -22.92 11.35 7.45
CA GLU A 615 -22.36 11.26 8.80
C GLU A 615 -20.97 10.62 8.75
N PHE A 616 -20.01 11.19 9.47
CA PHE A 616 -18.66 10.63 9.58
C PHE A 616 -18.33 10.31 11.03
N MET A 617 -17.92 9.06 11.24
CA MET A 617 -17.34 8.60 12.50
C MET A 617 -15.93 9.20 12.66
N PRO A 618 -15.44 9.38 13.91
CA PRO A 618 -14.08 9.84 14.16
C PRO A 618 -13.03 9.02 13.40
N GLN A 619 -12.10 9.70 12.75
CA GLN A 619 -10.99 9.10 12.02
C GLN A 619 -9.64 9.46 12.62
N GLU A 620 -8.64 8.65 12.31
CA GLU A 620 -7.24 8.93 12.64
C GLU A 620 -6.33 8.74 11.42
N SER A 621 -5.26 9.53 11.37
CA SER A 621 -4.24 9.46 10.33
C SER A 621 -3.53 8.10 10.33
N ALA A 622 -2.98 7.62 9.20
CA ALA A 622 -2.29 6.32 9.15
C ALA A 622 -1.17 6.17 10.19
N LYS A 623 -1.00 4.93 10.67
CA LYS A 623 0.09 4.50 11.56
C LYS A 623 1.40 4.26 10.79
N SER A 624 1.83 5.23 9.98
CA SER A 624 2.96 5.05 9.03
C SER A 624 4.20 5.92 9.30
N ASN A 625 4.16 6.79 10.33
CA ASN A 625 5.25 7.71 10.70
C ASN A 625 6.29 7.14 11.70
N TYR A 626 6.36 5.82 11.84
CA TYR A 626 7.49 5.21 12.53
C TYR A 626 8.80 5.50 11.78
N LEU A 627 9.93 5.52 12.49
CA LEU A 627 11.24 5.76 11.88
C LEU A 627 11.52 4.71 10.80
N LYS A 628 12.02 5.17 9.66
CA LYS A 628 12.35 4.37 8.49
C LYS A 628 13.75 4.72 8.02
N ASP A 629 14.47 3.75 7.46
CA ASP A 629 15.77 3.99 6.86
C ASP A 629 15.58 4.91 5.64
N PRO A 630 16.28 6.06 5.56
CA PRO A 630 16.05 7.01 4.47
C PRO A 630 16.40 6.48 3.07
N SER A 631 17.15 5.39 2.96
CA SER A 631 17.59 4.82 1.68
C SER A 631 16.76 3.64 1.23
N SER A 632 16.29 2.80 2.15
CA SER A 632 15.50 1.61 1.82
C SER A 632 14.02 1.72 2.19
N GLY A 633 13.63 2.71 2.99
CA GLY A 633 12.29 2.82 3.57
C GLY A 633 12.05 1.86 4.75
N ALA A 634 12.94 0.90 4.98
CA ALA A 634 12.72 -0.19 5.92
C ALA A 634 12.49 0.31 7.36
N PRO A 635 11.60 -0.33 8.14
CA PRO A 635 11.35 0.06 9.53
C PRO A 635 12.64 0.10 10.36
N MET A 636 12.88 1.22 11.04
CA MET A 636 13.99 1.40 11.97
C MET A 636 13.51 1.29 13.42
N PRO A 637 13.94 0.26 14.16
CA PRO A 637 13.60 0.14 15.56
C PRO A 637 14.38 1.15 16.41
N VAL A 638 13.79 1.53 17.54
CA VAL A 638 14.49 2.19 18.64
C VAL A 638 14.72 1.19 19.77
N TYR A 639 15.90 1.31 20.40
CA TYR A 639 16.28 0.48 21.52
C TYR A 639 16.32 1.32 22.80
N PRO A 640 15.51 1.01 23.82
CA PRO A 640 15.73 1.54 25.15
C PRO A 640 17.13 1.13 25.62
N ILE A 641 17.87 2.10 26.12
CA ILE A 641 19.25 1.92 26.59
C ILE A 641 19.25 1.84 28.11
N GLY A 642 20.18 1.10 28.71
CA GLY A 642 20.46 1.22 30.15
C GLY A 642 21.78 1.94 30.35
N PHE A 643 21.87 2.85 31.32
CA PHE A 643 23.18 3.37 31.74
C PHE A 643 23.78 2.45 32.81
N ALA A 644 25.09 2.25 32.75
CA ALA A 644 25.79 1.37 33.69
C ALA A 644 25.71 1.86 35.15
N GLU A 645 25.46 3.16 35.37
CA GLU A 645 25.27 3.76 36.70
C GLU A 645 23.92 3.40 37.36
N ASP A 646 22.89 3.10 36.56
CA ASP A 646 21.52 2.82 37.05
C ASP A 646 21.30 1.35 37.43
N VAL A 647 22.24 0.47 37.10
CA VAL A 647 22.10 -0.98 37.28
C VAL A 647 22.88 -1.46 38.50
N SER A 648 22.20 -1.95 39.54
CA SER A 648 22.82 -2.42 40.80
C SER A 648 23.72 -3.67 40.64
N THR A 649 23.81 -4.23 39.43
CA THR A 649 24.62 -5.38 39.05
C THR A 649 25.76 -5.02 38.09
N SER A 650 26.02 -3.73 37.82
CA SER A 650 27.12 -3.30 36.96
C SER A 650 28.48 -3.73 37.53
N GLY A 651 29.18 -4.55 36.75
CA GLY A 651 30.43 -5.19 37.14
C GLY A 651 30.77 -6.30 36.16
N VAL A 652 32.05 -6.41 35.78
CA VAL A 652 32.51 -7.29 34.69
C VAL A 652 32.08 -8.75 34.90
N GLU A 653 31.87 -9.17 36.15
CA GLU A 653 31.42 -10.52 36.50
C GLU A 653 30.01 -10.90 36.06
N ASN A 654 29.12 -9.91 35.90
CA ASN A 654 27.71 -10.10 35.54
C ASN A 654 27.45 -9.95 34.04
N VAL A 655 28.50 -9.71 33.24
CA VAL A 655 28.39 -9.61 31.79
C VAL A 655 27.86 -10.91 31.21
N LYS A 656 26.82 -10.79 30.38
CA LYS A 656 26.21 -11.90 29.66
C LYS A 656 26.08 -11.54 28.19
N VAL A 657 25.98 -12.59 27.36
CA VAL A 657 25.61 -12.46 25.94
C VAL A 657 24.18 -12.98 25.81
N VAL A 658 23.34 -12.21 25.14
CA VAL A 658 21.95 -12.57 24.83
C VAL A 658 21.66 -12.27 23.36
N PRO A 659 21.01 -13.20 22.63
CA PRO A 659 20.68 -14.57 23.03
C PRO A 659 21.94 -15.45 23.15
N ASN A 660 21.90 -16.48 24.01
CA ASN A 660 22.96 -17.48 24.13
C ASN A 660 22.35 -18.84 24.54
N PRO A 661 22.26 -19.84 23.62
CA PRO A 661 22.77 -19.80 22.25
C PRO A 661 22.00 -18.79 21.37
N TYR A 662 22.70 -18.07 20.51
CA TYR A 662 22.09 -17.37 19.37
C TYR A 662 21.62 -18.42 18.37
N ARG A 663 20.36 -18.31 17.92
CA ARG A 663 19.75 -19.22 16.96
C ARG A 663 19.19 -18.41 15.80
N GLY A 664 19.86 -18.45 14.65
CA GLY A 664 19.44 -17.71 13.46
C GLY A 664 18.08 -18.11 12.88
N THR A 665 17.43 -19.14 13.44
CA THR A 665 16.15 -19.72 13.01
C THR A 665 15.05 -19.68 14.08
N ASN A 666 15.23 -18.96 15.19
CA ASN A 666 14.25 -18.92 16.29
C ASN A 666 13.11 -17.91 16.00
N PRO A 667 11.83 -18.33 16.02
CA PRO A 667 10.68 -17.43 15.77
C PRO A 667 10.51 -16.29 16.79
N LEU A 668 11.12 -16.40 17.98
CA LEU A 668 11.07 -15.40 19.05
C LEU A 668 12.19 -14.34 18.98
N GLU A 669 13.13 -14.47 18.04
CA GLU A 669 14.17 -13.49 17.76
C GLU A 669 13.76 -12.74 16.49
N SER A 670 13.77 -11.39 16.50
CA SER A 670 13.30 -10.59 15.37
C SER A 670 14.01 -11.00 14.09
N ARG A 671 13.22 -11.30 13.05
CA ARG A 671 13.62 -11.85 11.74
C ARG A 671 14.66 -11.02 10.95
N TYR A 672 15.15 -9.90 11.51
CA TYR A 672 16.09 -8.95 10.88
C TYR A 672 17.39 -8.69 11.64
N GLU A 673 17.68 -9.37 12.75
CA GLU A 673 18.89 -9.06 13.52
C GLU A 673 19.84 -10.24 13.66
N ASN A 674 20.84 -10.29 12.77
CA ASN A 674 22.04 -11.11 12.94
C ASN A 674 22.92 -10.54 14.06
N THR A 675 22.40 -10.44 15.28
CA THR A 675 23.11 -9.75 16.37
C THR A 675 23.10 -10.55 17.66
N VAL A 676 24.14 -10.33 18.46
CA VAL A 676 24.13 -10.65 19.88
C VAL A 676 24.43 -9.39 20.68
N THR A 677 23.81 -9.27 21.84
CA THR A 677 24.02 -8.14 22.73
C THR A 677 24.77 -8.58 23.97
N PHE A 678 25.89 -7.91 24.25
CA PHE A 678 26.58 -7.98 25.52
C PHE A 678 25.84 -7.09 26.50
N ILE A 679 25.32 -7.62 27.60
CA ILE A 679 24.56 -6.88 28.61
C ILE A 679 25.27 -6.86 29.96
N ASN A 680 24.90 -5.90 30.82
CA ASN A 680 25.52 -5.62 32.12
C ASN A 680 26.99 -5.17 32.01
N LEU A 681 27.33 -4.44 30.94
CA LEU A 681 28.66 -3.90 30.73
C LEU A 681 28.98 -2.78 31.74
N PRO A 682 30.25 -2.65 32.14
CA PRO A 682 30.76 -1.44 32.79
C PRO A 682 30.67 -0.21 31.87
N PRO A 683 30.63 1.02 32.41
CA PRO A 683 30.48 2.25 31.61
C PRO A 683 31.54 2.46 30.53
N ALA A 684 32.75 1.90 30.73
CA ALA A 684 33.79 1.87 29.72
C ALA A 684 34.55 0.53 29.81
N CYS A 685 34.59 -0.22 28.72
CA CYS A 685 35.30 -1.48 28.65
C CYS A 685 35.69 -1.83 27.21
N LYS A 686 36.57 -2.82 27.06
CA LYS A 686 36.94 -3.40 25.78
C LYS A 686 36.38 -4.80 25.66
N ILE A 687 35.66 -5.08 24.59
CA ILE A 687 35.11 -6.40 24.29
C ILE A 687 35.94 -7.03 23.17
N THR A 688 36.55 -8.18 23.43
CA THR A 688 37.29 -8.96 22.42
C THR A 688 36.57 -10.27 22.16
N ILE A 689 36.29 -10.57 20.90
CA ILE A 689 35.56 -11.77 20.47
C ILE A 689 36.53 -12.72 19.78
N LEU A 690 36.54 -13.97 20.21
CA LEU A 690 37.53 -14.97 19.84
C LEU A 690 36.86 -16.27 19.38
N THR A 691 37.49 -16.96 18.43
CA THR A 691 37.19 -18.37 18.16
C THR A 691 37.72 -19.26 19.30
N LEU A 692 37.31 -20.54 19.35
CA LEU A 692 37.92 -21.51 20.28
C LEU A 692 39.43 -21.71 20.07
N ALA A 693 39.94 -21.43 18.88
CA ALA A 693 41.37 -21.50 18.58
C ALA A 693 42.15 -20.28 19.11
N GLY A 694 41.45 -19.24 19.58
CA GLY A 694 42.03 -18.00 20.08
C GLY A 694 42.26 -16.93 19.01
N ASP A 695 41.70 -17.10 17.81
CA ASP A 695 41.77 -16.08 16.76
C ASP A 695 40.80 -14.95 17.07
N ILE A 696 41.27 -13.70 16.95
CA ILE A 696 40.42 -12.51 17.14
C ILE A 696 39.50 -12.35 15.92
N VAL A 697 38.21 -12.50 16.20
CA VAL A 697 37.11 -12.28 15.26
C VAL A 697 36.84 -10.78 15.15
N ASP A 698 36.64 -10.13 16.29
CA ASP A 698 36.39 -8.69 16.36
C ASP A 698 36.79 -8.09 17.73
N THR A 699 36.88 -6.76 17.78
CA THR A 699 37.20 -6.01 18.98
C THR A 699 36.41 -4.71 19.01
N ILE A 700 35.63 -4.51 20.07
CA ILE A 700 34.72 -3.38 20.25
C ILE A 700 35.20 -2.56 21.46
N ASP A 701 35.43 -1.26 21.25
CA ASP A 701 35.76 -0.31 22.31
C ASP A 701 34.47 0.36 22.81
N HIS A 702 33.92 -0.14 23.92
CA HIS A 702 32.69 0.34 24.52
C HIS A 702 32.99 1.52 25.46
N THR A 703 32.57 2.73 25.06
CA THR A 703 32.92 3.98 25.76
C THR A 703 31.76 4.97 25.92
N ASP A 704 30.55 4.56 25.55
CA ASP A 704 29.36 5.43 25.52
C ASP A 704 28.64 5.54 26.87
N GLY A 705 29.13 4.84 27.90
CA GLY A 705 28.54 4.85 29.25
C GLY A 705 27.30 3.99 29.41
N THR A 706 26.84 3.32 28.34
CA THR A 706 25.70 2.41 28.42
C THR A 706 26.11 1.09 29.09
N ASN A 707 25.13 0.23 29.36
CA ASN A 707 25.35 -1.06 30.00
C ASN A 707 25.24 -2.23 29.01
N ALA A 708 25.16 -1.93 27.71
CA ALA A 708 24.97 -2.93 26.68
C ALA A 708 25.70 -2.54 25.39
N GLU A 709 26.22 -3.53 24.67
CA GLU A 709 26.91 -3.33 23.39
C GLU A 709 26.43 -4.41 22.43
N ARG A 710 26.05 -4.00 21.22
CA ARG A 710 25.52 -4.91 20.22
C ARG A 710 26.58 -5.24 19.19
N TRP A 711 26.69 -6.52 18.86
CA TRP A 711 27.59 -7.01 17.83
C TRP A 711 26.80 -7.64 16.69
N ASP A 712 27.07 -7.21 15.47
CA ASP A 712 26.41 -7.56 14.19
C ASP A 712 26.81 -8.93 13.62
N LEU A 713 27.54 -9.74 14.42
CA LEU A 713 28.07 -11.04 14.00
C LEU A 713 28.96 -10.96 12.76
N LEU A 714 29.55 -9.79 12.48
CA LEU A 714 30.59 -9.60 11.48
C LEU A 714 31.96 -9.60 12.16
N SER A 715 32.93 -10.21 11.50
CA SER A 715 34.33 -10.05 11.87
C SER A 715 34.83 -8.65 11.52
N LYS A 716 36.01 -8.28 12.04
CA LYS A 716 36.74 -7.05 11.68
C LYS A 716 36.97 -6.83 10.17
N ASN A 717 36.80 -7.87 9.35
CA ASN A 717 36.91 -7.81 7.89
C ASN A 717 35.54 -7.79 7.20
N THR A 718 34.47 -7.43 7.93
CA THR A 718 33.07 -7.38 7.47
C THR A 718 32.58 -8.71 6.87
N GLN A 719 33.06 -9.83 7.40
CA GLN A 719 32.61 -11.17 7.01
C GLN A 719 31.75 -11.78 8.11
N SER A 720 30.58 -12.31 7.75
CA SER A 720 29.71 -13.07 8.65
C SER A 720 30.44 -14.23 9.29
N VAL A 721 30.30 -14.37 10.61
CA VAL A 721 30.89 -15.48 11.37
C VAL A 721 30.14 -16.79 11.12
N VAL A 722 30.71 -17.96 11.43
CA VAL A 722 30.05 -19.27 11.20
C VAL A 722 29.45 -19.85 12.47
N SER A 723 28.55 -20.84 12.36
CA SER A 723 28.04 -21.59 13.50
C SER A 723 29.20 -22.19 14.31
N GLY A 724 29.19 -21.99 15.63
CA GLY A 724 30.29 -22.40 16.49
C GLY A 724 30.20 -21.85 17.92
N LEU A 725 31.15 -22.31 18.76
CA LEU A 725 31.36 -21.79 20.11
C LEU A 725 32.40 -20.66 20.06
N TYR A 726 32.04 -19.51 20.59
CA TYR A 726 32.87 -18.33 20.67
C TYR A 726 33.20 -18.00 22.12
N ILE A 727 34.32 -17.29 22.31
CA ILE A 727 34.77 -16.77 23.60
C ILE A 727 34.70 -15.25 23.52
N PHE A 728 34.17 -14.62 24.56
CA PHE A 728 34.28 -13.18 24.72
C PHE A 728 35.15 -12.85 25.92
N VAL A 729 35.87 -11.74 25.81
CA VAL A 729 36.68 -11.18 26.88
C VAL A 729 36.27 -9.73 27.06
N VAL A 730 35.77 -9.37 28.24
CA VAL A 730 35.50 -7.97 28.60
C VAL A 730 36.57 -7.50 29.58
N GLU A 731 37.27 -6.43 29.24
CA GLU A 731 38.38 -5.86 30.01
C GLU A 731 38.12 -4.40 30.34
N THR A 732 38.34 -4.04 31.60
CA THR A 732 38.42 -2.65 32.10
C THR A 732 39.85 -2.39 32.59
N GLU A 733 40.16 -1.20 33.10
CA GLU A 733 41.49 -0.92 33.67
C GLU A 733 41.83 -1.81 34.87
N SER A 734 40.83 -2.24 35.65
CA SER A 734 41.02 -3.00 36.89
C SER A 734 40.62 -4.47 36.81
N ASP A 735 39.63 -4.79 35.97
CA ASP A 735 38.91 -6.07 36.03
C ASP A 735 38.72 -6.70 34.65
N LYS A 736 38.62 -8.03 34.63
CA LYS A 736 38.52 -8.85 33.41
C LYS A 736 37.53 -9.99 33.57
N LYS A 737 36.65 -10.16 32.59
CA LYS A 737 35.75 -11.31 32.47
C LYS A 737 36.04 -12.08 31.19
N ILE A 738 35.99 -13.41 31.29
CA ILE A 738 35.97 -14.30 30.14
C ILE A 738 34.68 -15.12 30.20
N GLY A 739 33.94 -15.15 29.09
CA GLY A 739 32.75 -15.97 28.95
C GLY A 739 32.70 -16.67 27.60
N LYS A 740 31.66 -17.47 27.40
CA LYS A 740 31.45 -18.25 26.18
C LYS A 740 30.01 -18.09 25.71
N PHE A 741 29.83 -18.12 24.39
CA PHE A 741 28.51 -18.08 23.78
C PHE A 741 28.50 -18.88 22.49
N VAL A 742 27.33 -19.39 22.14
CA VAL A 742 27.14 -20.26 20.97
C VAL A 742 26.39 -19.49 19.89
N ILE A 743 26.84 -19.63 18.65
CA ILE A 743 26.13 -19.20 17.46
C ILE A 743 25.70 -20.46 16.71
N ALA A 744 24.40 -20.61 16.48
CA ALA A 744 23.80 -21.64 15.65
C ALA A 744 23.01 -20.99 14.52
N ARG A 745 23.64 -20.84 13.36
CA ARG A 745 22.98 -20.59 12.08
C ARG A 745 22.53 -21.90 11.46
#